data_AF-Q22C84-F1
#
_entry.id   AF-Q22C84-F1
#
_cell.length_a   1.000
_cell.length_b   1.000
_cell.length_c   1.000
_cell.angle_alpha   90.00
_cell.angle_beta   90.00
_cell.angle_gamma   90.00
#
_symmetry.space_group_name_H-M   'P 1'
#
loop_
_entity.id
_entity.type
_entity.pdbx_description
1 polymer ?
#
loop_
_entity_poly.entity_id
_entity_poly.type
_entity_poly.pdbx_seq_one_letter_code
_entity_poly.pdbx_strand_id
1 'polypeptide(L)'
;MIGLKTSKQRFNLFYLDESELYTEDFSGYCIYKSIHTEEEHKERGKFHICSRSIIFESDNPEIPLMKFGYRAMMKPPQLKLEDNKRGQQEVKTLGSNKDDNSVEIIVNKVVEIDTSGPPSPYIHHDFEIAPYFHVSIIPIYDNVQRVQQWISQLYDIQKSSPYSGNQEEEIQQILMEKNGKKKFNMSQTESVSEKPLLNNQLLCRQILPLNSIYGILYATNKNIYFQPIHNISTKPVKIIPIEYIFRLYKRRFELKNIGLEMMVSNKNKSYYFAFEDQNNRDLLYNALLRQVSQECISDLSLEKVTFMWQNYQISNYEYLMHLNHAGNRSFADLSQYPVFPWVISNYNSTEIDINDPANYRDLKKPIGALNPKRLKDFKDRYQDMPSPKFLYGTHYSTPGYVIGYLVRKKPEYMLKLQSGKFDKPDRLFKSIKGDWRNVLDNPTSVKELIPEYFQNDDSFLMNYKDLNFGIRQNGKKVDAVKLPKWAKGDAKEFLRVNREALESEIVSQNLHHWIDLIFGYKQRGQHSIDADNVFHHLTYEGMVDLDAIQDPIERQALRCQINEFGQCPKQLFKIPHTPRRLPVQSPLNGLSQSLNFDWSNGKGSLDLNGQLLASSSFEEYKDRNSLPGNSIFSTQKARDSIQGSNNKMAESYIQTNNSNKYLWEVYDGNKSMLQVDLISKAHKKNVTQIRKLKKKQNQIISIGEDGFLKVCDLSNKSVIKSFKICDLNLSSFVPIKEDEIFAIGCWDNKLYIFNLNYGSKVKVLSIHNESISSLCYFSSLNTLFTASWDCTVKQFACEDGQLDEDSEDIFWDHDSQITHISGNKEETLLGVGDVDGHVNIIDVKTKQVKFSFQIPEQKITKIVFSKNHLVASGDNVIKHYELNGTELCQFDVELQNGQITDFDIDGRNLVVVTNKGHIAIFDLLTEKKVGHYFNDFNEGDFDIVEDQQFSCMTTYKDEDNLITAYLGSINGSINILYKS
;
A
#
# COMPACT_ATOMS: atom_id res chain seq x y z
N MET A 1 -44.98 -21.28 21.65
CA MET A 1 -44.53 -20.19 20.75
C MET A 1 -44.01 -20.85 19.49
N ILE A 2 -44.58 -20.51 18.33
CA ILE A 2 -44.21 -21.11 17.05
C ILE A 2 -42.84 -20.56 16.63
N GLY A 3 -41.94 -21.44 16.18
CA GLY A 3 -40.60 -21.05 15.77
C GLY A 3 -40.63 -20.19 14.51
N LEU A 4 -40.37 -18.89 14.66
CA LEU A 4 -39.98 -18.03 13.54
C LEU A 4 -38.64 -18.53 13.00
N LYS A 5 -38.68 -19.35 11.95
CA LYS A 5 -37.52 -19.53 11.06
C LYS A 5 -37.13 -18.14 10.59
N THR A 6 -35.93 -17.68 10.95
CA THR A 6 -35.37 -16.45 10.42
C THR A 6 -35.22 -16.61 8.91
N SER A 7 -36.04 -15.91 8.15
CA SER A 7 -35.94 -15.89 6.68
C SER A 7 -34.56 -15.38 6.30
N LYS A 8 -33.89 -16.12 5.41
CA LYS A 8 -32.58 -15.74 4.89
C LYS A 8 -32.80 -14.56 3.96
N GLN A 9 -32.33 -13.38 4.37
CA GLN A 9 -32.41 -12.15 3.57
C GLN A 9 -31.87 -12.40 2.15
N ARG A 10 -32.73 -12.17 1.15
CA ARG A 10 -32.52 -12.39 -0.27
C ARG A 10 -31.96 -11.15 -0.97
N PHE A 11 -32.33 -9.96 -0.50
CA PHE A 11 -31.85 -8.69 -1.03
C PHE A 11 -30.32 -8.55 -0.94
N ASN A 12 -29.72 -7.97 -1.99
CA ASN A 12 -28.29 -7.74 -2.12
C ASN A 12 -28.02 -6.48 -2.96
N LEU A 13 -26.93 -5.77 -2.67
CA LEU A 13 -26.52 -4.53 -3.36
C LEU A 13 -26.22 -4.71 -4.86
N PHE A 14 -26.04 -5.95 -5.33
CA PHE A 14 -25.90 -6.26 -6.76
C PHE A 14 -27.20 -6.06 -7.56
N TYR A 15 -28.36 -5.92 -6.91
CA TYR A 15 -29.65 -5.61 -7.55
C TYR A 15 -29.89 -4.11 -7.73
N LEU A 16 -28.99 -3.28 -7.20
CA LEU A 16 -28.99 -1.84 -7.39
C LEU A 16 -28.35 -1.50 -8.74
N ASP A 17 -28.86 -0.46 -9.39
CA ASP A 17 -28.29 0.03 -10.64
C ASP A 17 -26.91 0.67 -10.39
N GLU A 18 -26.20 1.01 -11.47
CA GLU A 18 -24.95 1.75 -11.36
C GLU A 18 -25.17 3.10 -10.67
N SER A 19 -24.28 3.45 -9.74
CA SER A 19 -24.41 4.58 -8.80
C SER A 19 -25.71 4.64 -7.95
N GLU A 20 -26.53 3.59 -7.91
CA GLU A 20 -27.66 3.53 -6.97
C GLU A 20 -27.17 3.16 -5.55
N LEU A 21 -27.58 3.96 -4.56
CA LEU A 21 -27.23 3.82 -3.15
C LEU A 21 -28.42 3.24 -2.38
N TYR A 22 -28.15 2.28 -1.50
CA TYR A 22 -29.13 1.81 -0.51
C TYR A 22 -29.29 2.84 0.61
N THR A 23 -30.53 3.15 1.02
CA THR A 23 -30.80 4.15 2.06
C THR A 23 -31.43 3.57 3.33
N GLU A 24 -32.60 2.95 3.29
CA GLU A 24 -33.16 2.33 4.50
C GLU A 24 -34.18 1.25 4.16
N ASP A 25 -34.65 0.58 5.19
CA ASP A 25 -35.60 -0.50 5.10
C ASP A 25 -36.70 -0.40 6.16
N PHE A 26 -37.93 -0.77 5.77
CA PHE A 26 -39.04 -0.96 6.70
C PHE A 26 -39.86 -2.20 6.33
N SER A 27 -40.51 -2.81 7.33
CA SER A 27 -41.47 -3.90 7.10
C SER A 27 -42.84 -3.33 6.77
N GLY A 28 -43.50 -3.91 5.78
CA GLY A 28 -44.81 -3.47 5.30
C GLY A 28 -45.61 -4.58 4.61
N TYR A 29 -46.85 -4.26 4.26
CA TYR A 29 -47.60 -5.01 3.25
C TYR A 29 -47.50 -4.30 1.90
N CYS A 30 -47.32 -5.08 0.84
CA CYS A 30 -47.40 -4.68 -0.55
C CYS A 30 -48.71 -5.23 -1.12
N ILE A 31 -49.64 -4.34 -1.49
CA ILE A 31 -50.84 -4.72 -2.24
C ILE A 31 -50.60 -4.41 -3.71
N TYR A 32 -50.77 -5.40 -4.58
CA TYR A 32 -50.55 -5.28 -6.02
C TYR A 32 -51.40 -6.31 -6.77
N LYS A 33 -51.67 -6.07 -8.05
CA LYS A 33 -52.22 -7.09 -8.93
C LYS A 33 -51.09 -7.89 -9.57
N SER A 34 -51.18 -9.22 -9.54
CA SER A 34 -50.20 -10.10 -10.16
C SER A 34 -50.11 -9.85 -11.67
N ILE A 35 -48.90 -9.74 -12.19
CA ILE A 35 -48.63 -9.54 -13.62
C ILE A 35 -49.02 -10.78 -14.45
N HIS A 36 -49.13 -11.96 -13.81
CA HIS A 36 -49.40 -13.23 -14.47
C HIS A 36 -50.84 -13.73 -14.30
N THR A 37 -51.51 -13.40 -13.20
CA THR A 37 -52.85 -13.92 -12.85
C THR A 37 -53.92 -12.85 -12.74
N GLU A 38 -53.55 -11.55 -12.78
CA GLU A 38 -54.42 -10.38 -12.52
C GLU A 38 -55.11 -10.34 -11.14
N GLU A 39 -54.93 -11.38 -10.32
CA GLU A 39 -55.40 -11.47 -8.94
C GLU A 39 -54.74 -10.41 -8.05
N GLU A 40 -55.46 -9.93 -7.05
CA GLU A 40 -54.97 -8.96 -6.07
C GLU A 40 -54.28 -9.69 -4.91
N HIS A 41 -52.98 -9.45 -4.73
CA HIS A 41 -52.16 -10.02 -3.67
C HIS A 41 -51.89 -8.98 -2.59
N LYS A 42 -52.00 -9.36 -1.31
CA LYS A 42 -51.55 -8.58 -0.15
C LYS A 42 -50.39 -9.32 0.53
N GLU A 43 -49.18 -9.04 0.07
CA GLU A 43 -47.96 -9.73 0.53
C GLU A 43 -47.30 -8.99 1.68
N ARG A 44 -46.90 -9.70 2.73
CA ARG A 44 -46.05 -9.15 3.79
C ARG A 44 -44.60 -9.24 3.37
N GLY A 45 -43.81 -8.21 3.67
CA GLY A 45 -42.39 -8.24 3.40
C GLY A 45 -41.65 -7.00 3.85
N LYS A 46 -40.53 -6.75 3.18
CA LYS A 46 -39.57 -5.71 3.49
C LYS A 46 -39.37 -4.81 2.26
N PHE A 47 -39.55 -3.51 2.46
CA PHE A 47 -39.29 -2.50 1.44
C PHE A 47 -37.89 -1.93 1.65
N HIS A 48 -37.03 -2.08 0.66
CA HIS A 48 -35.69 -1.51 0.59
C HIS A 48 -35.75 -0.22 -0.21
N ILE A 49 -35.64 0.92 0.47
CA ILE A 49 -35.58 2.24 -0.15
C ILE A 49 -34.15 2.51 -0.60
N CYS A 50 -34.00 2.82 -1.88
CA CYS A 50 -32.72 3.10 -2.55
C CYS A 50 -32.82 4.45 -3.27
N SER A 51 -31.70 5.02 -3.70
CA SER A 51 -31.67 6.38 -4.28
C SER A 51 -32.39 6.54 -5.62
N ARG A 52 -32.60 5.44 -6.37
CA ARG A 52 -33.25 5.44 -7.69
C ARG A 52 -34.51 4.57 -7.76
N SER A 53 -34.73 3.69 -6.78
CA SER A 53 -35.84 2.75 -6.76
C SER A 53 -36.27 2.32 -5.35
N ILE A 54 -37.43 1.68 -5.29
CA ILE A 54 -37.89 0.87 -4.16
C ILE A 54 -37.80 -0.60 -4.56
N ILE A 55 -37.24 -1.46 -3.72
CA ILE A 55 -37.23 -2.92 -3.94
C ILE A 55 -38.05 -3.59 -2.84
N PHE A 56 -39.12 -4.29 -3.22
CA PHE A 56 -39.92 -5.10 -2.30
C PHE A 56 -39.41 -6.55 -2.27
N GLU A 57 -39.12 -7.04 -1.08
CA GLU A 57 -38.74 -8.42 -0.77
C GLU A 57 -39.88 -9.05 0.05
N SER A 58 -40.71 -9.91 -0.57
CA SER A 58 -41.75 -10.66 0.16
C SER A 58 -41.14 -11.64 1.16
N ASP A 59 -41.83 -11.83 2.29
CA ASP A 59 -41.58 -12.91 3.25
C ASP A 59 -41.76 -14.30 2.60
N ASN A 60 -42.59 -14.40 1.54
CA ASN A 60 -42.69 -15.59 0.70
C ASN A 60 -41.48 -15.66 -0.26
N PRO A 61 -40.58 -16.68 -0.15
CA PRO A 61 -39.42 -16.80 -1.01
C PRO A 61 -39.73 -17.16 -2.47
N GLU A 62 -40.93 -17.67 -2.76
CA GLU A 62 -41.37 -18.00 -4.13
C GLU A 62 -41.67 -16.76 -4.97
N ILE A 63 -41.97 -15.62 -4.32
CA ILE A 63 -42.25 -14.36 -4.98
C ILE A 63 -40.92 -13.64 -5.28
N PRO A 64 -40.63 -13.25 -6.53
CA PRO A 64 -39.40 -12.53 -6.88
C PRO A 64 -39.32 -11.17 -6.18
N LEU A 65 -38.13 -10.58 -6.12
CA LEU A 65 -38.02 -9.20 -5.63
C LEU A 65 -38.55 -8.27 -6.72
N MET A 66 -39.46 -7.36 -6.37
CA MET A 66 -40.04 -6.38 -7.30
C MET A 66 -39.33 -5.03 -7.12
N LYS A 67 -38.72 -4.51 -8.19
CA LYS A 67 -38.03 -3.22 -8.25
C LYS A 67 -38.90 -2.18 -8.97
N PHE A 68 -39.17 -1.07 -8.29
CA PHE A 68 -40.00 0.06 -8.74
C PHE A 68 -39.13 1.32 -8.84
N GLY A 69 -38.75 1.71 -10.06
CA GLY A 69 -37.88 2.89 -10.28
C GLY A 69 -38.64 4.21 -10.19
N TYR A 70 -38.08 5.23 -9.51
CA TYR A 70 -38.73 6.54 -9.37
C TYR A 70 -39.01 7.23 -10.72
N ARG A 71 -38.12 7.06 -11.71
CA ARG A 71 -38.34 7.60 -13.06
C ARG A 71 -39.53 6.95 -13.77
N ALA A 72 -39.85 5.70 -13.45
CA ALA A 72 -41.02 4.96 -13.96
C ALA A 72 -42.32 5.28 -13.22
N MET A 73 -42.27 5.98 -12.08
CA MET A 73 -43.49 6.45 -11.41
C MET A 73 -44.18 7.53 -12.25
N MET A 74 -45.48 7.33 -12.51
CA MET A 74 -46.29 8.19 -13.37
C MET A 74 -46.83 9.44 -12.64
N LYS A 75 -46.85 9.40 -11.31
CA LYS A 75 -47.31 10.47 -10.42
C LYS A 75 -46.45 10.46 -9.14
N PRO A 76 -46.39 11.57 -8.38
CA PRO A 76 -45.78 11.57 -7.05
C PRO A 76 -46.50 10.54 -6.14
N PRO A 77 -45.78 9.93 -5.17
CA PRO A 77 -46.38 8.99 -4.22
C PRO A 77 -47.53 9.65 -3.44
N GLN A 78 -48.72 9.06 -3.50
CA GLN A 78 -49.91 9.65 -2.88
C GLN A 78 -50.19 9.03 -1.51
N LEU A 79 -50.51 9.88 -0.53
CA LEU A 79 -50.97 9.42 0.77
C LEU A 79 -52.48 9.14 0.70
N LYS A 80 -52.87 7.91 1.02
CA LYS A 80 -54.27 7.49 1.15
C LYS A 80 -54.58 7.25 2.62
N LEU A 81 -55.38 8.16 3.18
CA LEU A 81 -55.93 8.04 4.52
C LEU A 81 -57.36 7.53 4.42
N GLU A 82 -57.77 6.61 5.29
CA GLU A 82 -59.18 6.23 5.36
C GLU A 82 -60.01 7.34 6.02
N ASP A 83 -61.00 7.84 5.28
CA ASP A 83 -62.00 8.78 5.78
C ASP A 83 -62.83 8.08 6.86
N ASN A 84 -62.74 8.54 8.12
CA ASN A 84 -63.49 8.01 9.26
C ASN A 84 -64.99 8.38 9.23
N LYS A 85 -65.68 8.07 8.13
CA LYS A 85 -67.11 8.29 7.95
C LYS A 85 -67.91 7.17 8.61
N ARG A 86 -68.25 7.39 9.89
CA ARG A 86 -69.33 6.66 10.57
C ARG A 86 -70.64 6.85 9.80
N GLY A 87 -71.12 5.82 9.10
CA GLY A 87 -72.43 5.89 8.43
C GLY A 87 -72.84 4.64 7.64
N GLN A 88 -73.57 3.75 8.31
CA GLN A 88 -74.48 2.72 7.77
C GLN A 88 -73.93 1.38 7.22
N GLN A 89 -74.34 0.32 7.93
CA GLN A 89 -74.72 -1.05 7.51
C GLN A 89 -73.75 -1.98 6.74
N GLU A 90 -73.39 -3.09 7.43
CA GLU A 90 -73.26 -4.49 6.96
C GLU A 90 -72.24 -4.81 5.83
N VAL A 91 -71.46 -5.89 5.82
CA VAL A 91 -71.43 -7.17 6.57
C VAL A 91 -70.00 -7.48 7.03
N LYS A 92 -69.81 -8.23 8.13
CA LYS A 92 -68.49 -8.76 8.51
C LYS A 92 -68.11 -9.99 7.67
N THR A 93 -67.05 -9.89 6.88
CA THR A 93 -66.22 -11.04 6.45
C THR A 93 -64.80 -10.87 6.99
N LEU A 94 -64.11 -11.99 7.20
CA LEU A 94 -62.92 -12.07 8.07
C LEU A 94 -61.71 -11.32 7.49
N GLY A 95 -60.99 -10.59 8.36
CA GLY A 95 -59.54 -10.38 8.20
C GLY A 95 -59.01 -8.94 8.23
N SER A 96 -59.84 -7.90 8.04
CA SER A 96 -59.35 -6.52 8.10
C SER A 96 -59.12 -6.05 9.54
N ASN A 97 -57.84 -5.97 9.92
CA ASN A 97 -57.44 -5.10 11.04
C ASN A 97 -57.60 -3.64 10.61
N LYS A 98 -57.87 -2.78 11.59
CA LYS A 98 -58.15 -1.36 11.40
C LYS A 98 -56.89 -0.57 11.04
N ASP A 99 -57.11 0.55 10.35
CA ASP A 99 -56.14 1.63 10.08
C ASP A 99 -55.09 1.34 8.97
N ASP A 100 -55.50 0.77 7.84
CA ASP A 100 -54.66 0.53 6.63
C ASP A 100 -54.38 1.84 5.82
N ASN A 101 -53.88 2.88 6.49
CA ASN A 101 -53.36 4.06 5.80
C ASN A 101 -52.16 3.65 4.92
N SER A 102 -52.16 4.07 3.65
CA SER A 102 -51.23 3.57 2.63
C SER A 102 -50.55 4.67 1.83
N VAL A 103 -49.40 4.32 1.24
CA VAL A 103 -48.72 5.09 0.20
C VAL A 103 -48.99 4.42 -1.15
N GLU A 104 -49.68 5.11 -2.03
CA GLU A 104 -50.01 4.64 -3.37
C GLU A 104 -48.94 5.07 -4.37
N ILE A 105 -48.37 4.11 -5.11
CA ILE A 105 -47.46 4.36 -6.23
C ILE A 105 -47.99 3.71 -7.51
N ILE A 106 -47.82 4.41 -8.63
CA ILE A 106 -48.27 3.97 -9.96
C ILE A 106 -47.06 4.02 -10.89
N VAL A 107 -46.66 2.88 -11.45
CA VAL A 107 -45.47 2.75 -12.30
C VAL A 107 -45.79 2.21 -13.69
N ASN A 108 -45.13 2.74 -14.71
CA ASN A 108 -45.18 2.20 -16.08
C ASN A 108 -44.11 1.12 -16.34
N LYS A 109 -43.28 0.78 -15.34
CA LYS A 109 -42.29 -0.29 -15.42
C LYS A 109 -42.10 -0.97 -14.07
N VAL A 110 -42.10 -2.30 -14.09
CA VAL A 110 -41.71 -3.17 -12.96
C VAL A 110 -40.54 -4.04 -13.41
N VAL A 111 -39.61 -4.33 -12.51
CA VAL A 111 -38.54 -5.30 -12.76
C VAL A 111 -38.58 -6.38 -11.70
N GLU A 112 -38.74 -7.63 -12.11
CA GLU A 112 -38.71 -8.81 -11.25
C GLU A 112 -37.32 -9.43 -11.24
N ILE A 113 -36.84 -9.75 -10.04
CA ILE A 113 -35.54 -10.36 -9.78
C ILE A 113 -35.77 -11.70 -9.10
N ASP A 114 -35.64 -12.78 -9.88
CA ASP A 114 -35.66 -14.14 -9.35
C ASP A 114 -34.42 -14.38 -8.48
N THR A 115 -34.66 -15.01 -7.32
CA THR A 115 -33.65 -15.37 -6.32
C THR A 115 -33.79 -16.82 -5.85
N SER A 116 -34.67 -17.60 -6.47
CA SER A 116 -34.87 -19.02 -6.21
C SER A 116 -33.78 -19.88 -6.87
N GLY A 117 -33.31 -19.48 -8.05
CA GLY A 117 -32.31 -20.17 -8.86
C GLY A 117 -30.90 -19.54 -8.86
N PRO A 118 -30.02 -19.97 -9.78
CA PRO A 118 -28.74 -19.29 -10.02
C PRO A 118 -28.98 -17.89 -10.60
N PRO A 119 -28.05 -16.92 -10.41
CA PRO A 119 -28.24 -15.55 -10.88
C PRO A 119 -28.56 -15.46 -12.37
N SER A 120 -29.75 -14.93 -12.68
CA SER A 120 -30.35 -14.91 -14.01
C SER A 120 -30.66 -13.46 -14.45
N PRO A 121 -30.91 -13.23 -15.75
CA PRO A 121 -31.38 -11.93 -16.23
C PRO A 121 -32.73 -11.55 -15.60
N TYR A 122 -32.87 -10.28 -15.21
CA TYR A 122 -34.09 -9.75 -14.61
C TYR A 122 -35.20 -9.64 -15.65
N ILE A 123 -36.43 -9.86 -15.23
CA ILE A 123 -37.62 -9.77 -16.08
C ILE A 123 -38.13 -8.33 -16.00
N HIS A 124 -38.23 -7.66 -17.14
CA HIS A 124 -38.75 -6.28 -17.19
C HIS A 124 -40.17 -6.30 -17.79
N HIS A 125 -41.11 -5.71 -17.07
CA HIS A 125 -42.48 -5.51 -17.51
C HIS A 125 -42.69 -4.02 -17.78
N ASP A 126 -42.83 -3.67 -19.06
CA ASP A 126 -43.06 -2.30 -19.54
C ASP A 126 -44.54 -2.14 -19.92
N PHE A 127 -45.20 -1.13 -19.34
CA PHE A 127 -46.63 -0.84 -19.49
C PHE A 127 -46.79 0.45 -20.31
N GLU A 128 -46.73 0.34 -21.64
CA GLU A 128 -46.76 1.49 -22.56
C GLU A 128 -48.12 2.23 -22.57
N ILE A 129 -49.21 1.52 -22.28
CA ILE A 129 -50.59 2.02 -22.27
C ILE A 129 -51.25 1.58 -20.95
N ALA A 130 -52.15 2.41 -20.42
CA ALA A 130 -52.89 2.11 -19.21
C ALA A 130 -53.80 0.85 -19.36
N PRO A 131 -54.02 0.05 -18.30
CA PRO A 131 -53.69 0.33 -16.90
C PRO A 131 -52.20 0.14 -16.57
N TYR A 132 -51.63 1.13 -15.88
CA TYR A 132 -50.30 1.05 -15.30
C TYR A 132 -50.30 0.19 -14.04
N PHE A 133 -49.14 -0.33 -13.65
CA PHE A 133 -49.01 -1.15 -12.45
C PHE A 133 -49.20 -0.31 -11.19
N HIS A 134 -50.11 -0.75 -10.31
CA HIS A 134 -50.52 -0.04 -9.10
C HIS A 134 -50.07 -0.81 -7.86
N VAL A 135 -49.43 -0.12 -6.92
CA VAL A 135 -48.94 -0.71 -5.67
C VAL A 135 -49.33 0.16 -4.49
N SER A 136 -49.99 -0.45 -3.50
CA SER A 136 -50.29 0.17 -2.21
C SER A 136 -49.32 -0.35 -1.14
N ILE A 137 -48.59 0.55 -0.51
CA ILE A 137 -47.61 0.25 0.55
C ILE A 137 -48.22 0.60 1.91
N ILE A 138 -48.35 -0.39 2.80
CA ILE A 138 -48.83 -0.21 4.18
C ILE A 138 -47.67 -0.54 5.14
N PRO A 139 -46.97 0.46 5.72
CA PRO A 139 -45.92 0.22 6.70
C PRO A 139 -46.48 -0.39 8.00
N ILE A 140 -45.76 -1.33 8.61
CA ILE A 140 -46.22 -2.03 9.84
C ILE A 140 -45.81 -1.28 11.12
N TYR A 141 -44.60 -0.70 11.14
CA TYR A 141 -44.04 -0.06 12.34
C TYR A 141 -43.69 1.43 12.14
N ASP A 142 -43.61 1.88 10.88
CA ASP A 142 -43.25 3.26 10.53
C ASP A 142 -44.47 4.12 10.24
N ASN A 143 -44.33 5.43 10.45
CA ASN A 143 -45.39 6.39 10.15
C ASN A 143 -45.54 6.54 8.62
N VAL A 144 -46.73 6.22 8.10
CA VAL A 144 -47.08 6.31 6.67
C VAL A 144 -46.81 7.68 6.04
N GLN A 145 -47.00 8.79 6.77
CA GLN A 145 -46.71 10.15 6.28
C GLN A 145 -45.21 10.37 6.14
N ARG A 146 -44.40 9.90 7.10
CA ARG A 146 -42.93 9.93 7.00
C ARG A 146 -42.44 9.11 5.80
N VAL A 147 -43.00 7.91 5.60
CA VAL A 147 -42.67 7.06 4.45
C VAL A 147 -43.04 7.73 3.13
N GLN A 148 -44.25 8.29 3.01
CA GLN A 148 -44.68 9.03 1.82
C GLN A 148 -43.80 10.25 1.54
N GLN A 149 -43.45 11.03 2.56
CA GLN A 149 -42.57 12.20 2.43
C GLN A 149 -41.16 11.79 1.97
N TRP A 150 -40.61 10.69 2.51
CA TRP A 150 -39.30 10.17 2.07
C TRP A 150 -39.33 9.74 0.60
N ILE A 151 -40.30 8.90 0.23
CA ILE A 151 -40.43 8.40 -1.14
C ILE A 151 -40.64 9.58 -2.10
N SER A 152 -41.38 10.62 -1.69
CA SER A 152 -41.57 11.84 -2.48
C SER A 152 -40.27 12.64 -2.64
N GLN A 153 -39.48 12.83 -1.57
CA GLN A 153 -38.17 13.50 -1.67
C GLN A 153 -37.25 12.84 -2.71
N LEU A 154 -37.16 11.50 -2.72
CA LEU A 154 -36.34 10.77 -3.70
C LEU A 154 -36.96 10.78 -5.10
N TYR A 155 -38.28 10.71 -5.21
CA TYR A 155 -39.01 10.86 -6.48
C TYR A 155 -38.75 12.24 -7.11
N ASP A 156 -38.86 13.32 -6.34
CA ASP A 156 -38.69 14.69 -6.82
C ASP A 156 -37.26 14.94 -7.29
N ILE A 157 -36.25 14.46 -6.55
CA ILE A 157 -34.84 14.50 -6.99
C ILE A 157 -34.66 13.74 -8.31
N GLN A 158 -35.23 12.53 -8.44
CA GLN A 158 -35.09 11.71 -9.67
C GLN A 158 -35.91 12.23 -10.87
N LYS A 159 -36.91 13.08 -10.65
CA LYS A 159 -37.68 13.78 -11.71
C LYS A 159 -37.15 15.18 -12.01
N SER A 160 -36.31 15.76 -11.14
CA SER A 160 -35.54 16.98 -11.43
C SER A 160 -34.60 16.76 -12.63
N SER A 161 -34.15 17.86 -13.26
CA SER A 161 -33.51 17.85 -14.58
C SER A 161 -32.45 16.74 -14.74
N PRO A 162 -32.51 15.90 -15.80
CA PRO A 162 -31.66 14.72 -15.95
C PRO A 162 -30.17 15.03 -16.22
N TYR A 163 -29.79 16.31 -16.26
CA TYR A 163 -28.44 16.78 -16.56
C TYR A 163 -27.64 17.26 -15.33
N SER A 164 -28.21 17.31 -14.12
CA SER A 164 -27.44 17.73 -12.94
C SER A 164 -26.57 16.58 -12.40
N GLY A 165 -25.25 16.68 -12.59
CA GLY A 165 -24.26 15.82 -11.92
C GLY A 165 -24.41 15.84 -10.39
N ASN A 166 -24.95 16.94 -9.86
CA ASN A 166 -25.31 17.09 -8.45
C ASN A 166 -26.26 16.02 -7.89
N GLN A 167 -27.07 15.29 -8.67
CA GLN A 167 -28.06 14.36 -8.07
C GLN A 167 -27.41 13.31 -7.15
N GLU A 168 -26.21 12.84 -7.47
CA GLU A 168 -25.49 11.89 -6.61
C GLU A 168 -24.84 12.57 -5.38
N GLU A 169 -24.33 13.79 -5.54
CA GLU A 169 -23.74 14.58 -4.45
C GLU A 169 -24.84 15.08 -3.48
N GLU A 170 -25.98 15.57 -3.98
CA GLU A 170 -27.16 15.98 -3.21
C GLU A 170 -27.77 14.80 -2.44
N ILE A 171 -27.94 13.64 -3.07
CA ILE A 171 -28.43 12.44 -2.36
C ILE A 171 -27.41 11.98 -1.31
N GLN A 172 -26.11 12.00 -1.61
CA GLN A 172 -25.07 11.71 -0.62
C GLN A 172 -25.09 12.71 0.54
N GLN A 173 -25.23 14.00 0.27
CA GLN A 173 -25.30 15.05 1.27
C GLN A 173 -26.57 14.93 2.12
N ILE A 174 -27.75 14.70 1.54
CA ILE A 174 -29.00 14.46 2.29
C ILE A 174 -28.86 13.22 3.18
N LEU A 175 -28.21 12.15 2.70
CA LEU A 175 -27.93 10.97 3.52
C LEU A 175 -26.89 11.29 4.61
N MET A 176 -25.85 12.06 4.33
CA MET A 176 -24.84 12.46 5.32
C MET A 176 -25.42 13.43 6.36
N GLU A 177 -26.27 14.39 6.00
CA GLU A 177 -26.92 15.31 6.94
C GLU A 177 -27.93 14.59 7.83
N LYS A 178 -28.75 13.67 7.27
CA LYS A 178 -29.65 12.81 8.04
C LYS A 178 -28.88 11.88 9.00
N ASN A 179 -27.66 11.48 8.66
CA ASN A 179 -26.88 10.50 9.42
C ASN A 179 -25.67 11.05 10.20
N GLY A 180 -25.27 12.31 10.03
CA GLY A 180 -24.05 12.92 10.57
C GLY A 180 -24.04 13.12 12.09
N LYS A 181 -25.10 12.67 12.76
CA LYS A 181 -25.21 12.57 14.23
C LYS A 181 -25.07 11.14 14.75
N LYS A 182 -25.06 10.13 13.88
CA LYS A 182 -24.80 8.74 14.27
C LYS A 182 -23.35 8.62 14.72
N LYS A 183 -23.14 8.09 15.92
CA LYS A 183 -21.85 7.59 16.40
C LYS A 183 -21.91 6.06 16.41
N PHE A 184 -20.75 5.42 16.30
CA PHE A 184 -20.61 3.99 16.52
C PHE A 184 -21.21 3.61 17.88
N ASN A 185 -22.06 2.60 17.90
CA ASN A 185 -22.73 2.17 19.12
C ASN A 185 -21.77 1.36 20.01
N MET A 186 -21.28 1.99 21.07
CA MET A 186 -20.33 1.39 22.01
C MET A 186 -20.83 0.10 22.68
N SER A 187 -22.13 -0.19 22.72
CA SER A 187 -22.62 -1.49 23.22
C SER A 187 -22.38 -2.66 22.27
N GLN A 188 -21.82 -2.41 21.07
CA GLN A 188 -21.47 -3.43 20.08
C GLN A 188 -20.00 -3.88 20.14
N THR A 189 -19.19 -3.36 21.08
CA THR A 189 -17.83 -3.86 21.31
C THR A 189 -17.86 -5.20 22.06
N GLU A 190 -16.99 -6.14 21.71
CA GLU A 190 -16.97 -7.48 22.33
C GLU A 190 -16.52 -7.45 23.80
N SER A 191 -15.66 -6.51 24.19
CA SER A 191 -15.21 -6.38 25.58
C SER A 191 -15.12 -4.93 26.06
N VAL A 192 -15.66 -4.67 27.26
CA VAL A 192 -15.51 -3.40 28.00
C VAL A 192 -14.04 -3.10 28.37
N SER A 193 -13.15 -4.10 28.28
CA SER A 193 -11.70 -3.93 28.49
C SER A 193 -10.96 -3.31 27.30
N GLU A 194 -11.60 -3.19 26.14
CA GLU A 194 -11.01 -2.62 24.93
C GLU A 194 -10.83 -1.11 25.04
N LYS A 195 -9.66 -0.63 24.62
CA LYS A 195 -9.31 0.78 24.58
C LYS A 195 -9.34 1.28 23.14
N PRO A 196 -9.89 2.48 22.84
CA PRO A 196 -9.82 3.08 21.51
C PRO A 196 -8.36 3.25 21.07
N LEU A 197 -8.08 2.94 19.80
CA LEU A 197 -6.81 3.27 19.14
C LEU A 197 -6.76 4.72 18.65
N LEU A 198 -7.94 5.30 18.37
CA LEU A 198 -8.12 6.65 17.85
C LEU A 198 -9.13 7.40 18.72
N ASN A 199 -8.88 8.68 18.97
CA ASN A 199 -9.81 9.54 19.73
C ASN A 199 -11.14 9.76 19.00
N ASN A 200 -11.12 9.69 17.67
CA ASN A 200 -12.27 9.91 16.80
C ASN A 200 -12.68 8.60 16.12
N GLN A 201 -13.98 8.46 15.88
CA GLN A 201 -14.55 7.45 15.00
C GLN A 201 -14.44 7.96 13.55
N LEU A 202 -14.09 7.09 12.60
CA LEU A 202 -13.82 7.49 11.23
C LEU A 202 -15.02 7.19 10.32
N LEU A 203 -15.52 8.20 9.60
CA LEU A 203 -16.47 7.98 8.51
C LEU A 203 -15.69 7.42 7.30
N CYS A 204 -16.18 6.33 6.73
CA CYS A 204 -15.52 5.66 5.60
C CYS A 204 -16.52 4.88 4.73
N ARG A 205 -16.03 4.46 3.56
CA ARG A 205 -16.73 3.58 2.61
C ARG A 205 -16.00 2.24 2.58
N GLN A 206 -16.66 1.14 2.93
CA GLN A 206 -16.12 -0.18 2.63
C GLN A 206 -16.26 -0.43 1.13
N ILE A 207 -15.15 -0.64 0.43
CA ILE A 207 -15.10 -0.92 -1.00
C ILE A 207 -15.35 -2.41 -1.25
N LEU A 208 -16.14 -2.70 -2.28
CA LEU A 208 -16.52 -4.02 -2.77
C LEU A 208 -16.56 -3.99 -4.31
N PRO A 209 -16.46 -5.14 -4.99
CA PRO A 209 -16.63 -5.18 -6.43
C PRO A 209 -17.97 -4.57 -6.87
N LEU A 210 -17.91 -3.50 -7.68
CA LEU A 210 -19.04 -2.68 -8.16
C LEU A 210 -19.95 -2.08 -7.07
N ASN A 211 -19.49 -1.99 -5.82
CA ASN A 211 -20.30 -1.56 -4.69
C ASN A 211 -19.47 -0.82 -3.63
N SER A 212 -20.12 0.06 -2.88
CA SER A 212 -19.54 0.60 -1.65
C SER A 212 -20.60 0.70 -0.55
N ILE A 213 -20.18 0.49 0.69
CA ILE A 213 -21.05 0.59 1.87
C ILE A 213 -20.51 1.71 2.75
N TYR A 214 -21.30 2.75 2.99
CA TYR A 214 -20.96 3.80 3.95
C TYR A 214 -21.10 3.28 5.37
N GLY A 215 -20.15 3.62 6.25
CA GLY A 215 -20.20 3.23 7.64
C GLY A 215 -19.18 3.96 8.50
N ILE A 216 -19.35 3.80 9.81
CA ILE A 216 -18.47 4.33 10.84
C ILE A 216 -17.50 3.21 11.22
N LEU A 217 -16.21 3.48 11.11
CA LEU A 217 -15.13 2.62 11.55
C LEU A 217 -14.65 3.08 12.92
N TYR A 218 -14.61 2.14 13.87
CA TYR A 218 -14.10 2.33 15.22
C TYR A 218 -13.06 1.25 15.51
N ALA A 219 -11.84 1.66 15.82
CA ALA A 219 -10.72 0.74 16.07
C ALA A 219 -10.34 0.74 17.54
N THR A 220 -10.23 -0.45 18.14
CA THR A 220 -9.74 -0.68 19.49
C THR A 220 -8.43 -1.45 19.47
N ASN A 221 -7.76 -1.59 20.61
CA ASN A 221 -6.52 -2.37 20.74
C ASN A 221 -6.68 -3.90 20.52
N LYS A 222 -7.85 -4.38 20.10
CA LYS A 222 -8.12 -5.79 19.76
C LYS A 222 -8.83 -5.95 18.42
N ASN A 223 -9.84 -5.11 18.17
CA ASN A 223 -10.80 -5.29 17.09
C ASN A 223 -10.99 -3.98 16.30
N ILE A 224 -11.17 -4.10 15.00
CA ILE A 224 -11.73 -3.03 14.16
C ILE A 224 -13.21 -3.35 13.94
N TYR A 225 -14.06 -2.42 14.34
CA TYR A 225 -15.49 -2.46 14.14
C TYR A 225 -15.86 -1.56 12.97
N PHE A 226 -16.63 -2.09 12.03
CA PHE A 226 -17.26 -1.30 10.97
C PHE A 226 -18.78 -1.45 11.07
N GLN A 227 -19.45 -0.35 11.40
CA GLN A 227 -20.91 -0.26 11.47
C GLN A 227 -21.41 0.47 10.22
N PRO A 228 -22.09 -0.21 9.28
CA PRO A 228 -22.80 0.45 8.18
C PRO A 228 -23.75 1.54 8.71
N ILE A 229 -23.87 2.66 7.99
CA ILE A 229 -24.87 3.69 8.32
C ILE A 229 -26.30 3.11 8.22
N HIS A 230 -26.46 2.15 7.32
CA HIS A 230 -27.71 1.51 6.92
C HIS A 230 -27.54 -0.02 7.00
N ASN A 231 -28.40 -0.70 7.77
CA ASN A 231 -28.25 -2.12 8.11
C ASN A 231 -28.69 -3.06 6.97
N ILE A 232 -27.86 -3.14 5.92
CA ILE A 232 -28.04 -4.05 4.79
C ILE A 232 -27.98 -5.53 5.23
N SER A 233 -27.35 -5.81 6.38
CA SER A 233 -27.08 -7.16 6.89
C SER A 233 -27.73 -7.38 8.26
N THR A 234 -28.17 -8.62 8.52
CA THR A 234 -28.66 -9.07 9.84
C THR A 234 -27.64 -8.93 10.96
N LYS A 235 -26.34 -8.85 10.65
CA LYS A 235 -25.29 -8.40 11.57
C LYS A 235 -25.10 -6.89 11.43
N PRO A 236 -25.37 -6.09 12.48
CA PRO A 236 -25.31 -4.62 12.41
C PRO A 236 -23.88 -4.07 12.44
N VAL A 237 -22.91 -4.85 12.90
CA VAL A 237 -21.49 -4.49 12.96
C VAL A 237 -20.65 -5.63 12.39
N LYS A 238 -19.69 -5.29 11.54
CA LYS A 238 -18.61 -6.18 11.12
C LYS A 238 -17.43 -6.01 12.07
N ILE A 239 -16.91 -7.12 12.56
CA ILE A 239 -15.78 -7.18 13.49
C ILE A 239 -14.59 -7.80 12.75
N ILE A 240 -13.43 -7.17 12.83
CA ILE A 240 -12.17 -7.60 12.23
C ILE A 240 -11.11 -7.65 13.35
N PRO A 241 -10.76 -8.84 13.86
CA PRO A 241 -9.72 -8.97 14.87
C PRO A 241 -8.35 -8.56 14.31
N ILE A 242 -7.65 -7.69 15.05
CA ILE A 242 -6.35 -7.14 14.63
C ILE A 242 -5.28 -8.24 14.62
N GLU A 243 -5.39 -9.22 15.53
CA GLU A 243 -4.50 -10.39 15.60
C GLU A 243 -4.43 -11.22 14.30
N TYR A 244 -5.45 -11.14 13.44
CA TYR A 244 -5.48 -11.85 12.16
C TYR A 244 -5.06 -10.98 10.97
N ILE A 245 -4.84 -9.67 11.16
CA ILE A 245 -4.33 -8.80 10.10
C ILE A 245 -2.87 -9.17 9.87
N PHE A 246 -2.53 -9.64 8.67
CA PHE A 246 -1.15 -9.97 8.33
C PHE A 246 -0.53 -9.01 7.31
N ARG A 247 -1.30 -8.25 6.53
CA ARG A 247 -0.74 -7.13 5.72
C ARG A 247 -1.67 -5.93 5.69
N LEU A 248 -1.06 -4.75 5.59
CA LEU A 248 -1.75 -3.46 5.43
C LEU A 248 -1.23 -2.81 4.15
N TYR A 249 -2.11 -2.52 3.20
CA TYR A 249 -1.76 -1.81 1.97
C TYR A 249 -2.43 -0.44 1.93
N LYS A 250 -1.63 0.62 1.85
CA LYS A 250 -2.14 1.93 1.40
C LYS A 250 -2.63 1.77 -0.05
N ARG A 251 -3.83 2.26 -0.33
CA ARG A 251 -4.50 2.16 -1.63
C ARG A 251 -4.91 3.53 -2.14
N ARG A 252 -5.10 3.63 -3.46
CA ARG A 252 -5.82 4.75 -4.10
C ARG A 252 -7.26 4.34 -4.35
N PHE A 253 -8.20 5.22 -4.04
CA PHE A 253 -9.59 5.11 -4.49
C PHE A 253 -9.90 6.32 -5.36
N GLU A 254 -10.39 6.12 -6.59
CA GLU A 254 -10.71 7.19 -7.54
C GLU A 254 -9.53 8.16 -7.75
N LEU A 255 -8.33 7.59 -7.98
CA LEU A 255 -7.03 8.28 -8.07
C LEU A 255 -6.55 9.02 -6.79
N LYS A 256 -7.32 9.08 -5.71
CA LYS A 256 -6.94 9.73 -4.44
C LYS A 256 -6.31 8.77 -3.45
N ASN A 257 -5.31 9.22 -2.69
CA ASN A 257 -4.56 8.42 -1.69
C ASN A 257 -5.33 8.15 -0.37
N ILE A 258 -6.64 7.96 -0.45
CA ILE A 258 -7.57 7.84 0.69
C ILE A 258 -7.90 6.38 1.07
N GLY A 259 -7.25 5.38 0.47
CA GLY A 259 -7.55 3.96 0.67
C GLY A 259 -6.64 3.25 1.66
N LEU A 260 -7.21 2.26 2.38
CA LEU A 260 -6.49 1.25 3.16
C LEU A 260 -7.14 -0.13 2.95
N GLU A 261 -6.35 -1.10 2.49
CA GLU A 261 -6.76 -2.51 2.40
C GLU A 261 -6.01 -3.36 3.43
N MET A 262 -6.76 -4.16 4.19
CA MET A 262 -6.24 -5.01 5.25
C MET A 262 -6.40 -6.47 4.86
N MET A 263 -5.31 -7.23 4.76
CA MET A 263 -5.31 -8.66 4.49
C MET A 263 -5.40 -9.44 5.79
N VAL A 264 -6.37 -10.35 5.89
CA VAL A 264 -6.71 -11.09 7.11
C VAL A 264 -6.56 -12.59 6.88
N SER A 265 -5.71 -13.24 7.69
CA SER A 265 -5.36 -14.66 7.59
C SER A 265 -6.56 -15.57 7.89
N ASN A 266 -7.35 -15.22 8.91
CA ASN A 266 -8.60 -15.91 9.23
C ASN A 266 -9.63 -15.70 8.10
N LYS A 267 -9.70 -16.72 7.22
CA LYS A 267 -10.54 -16.86 6.00
C LYS A 267 -9.99 -16.24 4.71
N ASN A 268 -8.70 -15.88 4.64
CA ASN A 268 -8.06 -15.27 3.45
C ASN A 268 -8.90 -14.13 2.83
N LYS A 269 -9.29 -13.15 3.65
CA LYS A 269 -10.13 -12.03 3.21
C LYS A 269 -9.35 -10.73 3.20
N SER A 270 -9.58 -9.88 2.21
CA SER A 270 -9.23 -8.47 2.29
C SER A 270 -10.42 -7.62 2.75
N TYR A 271 -10.14 -6.57 3.50
CA TYR A 271 -11.09 -5.52 3.84
C TYR A 271 -10.53 -4.18 3.37
N TYR A 272 -11.10 -3.66 2.29
CA TYR A 272 -10.73 -2.38 1.70
C TYR A 272 -11.70 -1.28 2.15
N PHE A 273 -11.17 -0.21 2.75
CA PHE A 273 -11.90 1.00 3.11
C PHE A 273 -11.30 2.24 2.42
N ALA A 274 -12.16 3.17 2.01
CA ALA A 274 -11.79 4.51 1.59
C ALA A 274 -12.31 5.53 2.61
N PHE A 275 -11.46 6.48 3.02
CA PHE A 275 -11.74 7.51 4.02
C PHE A 275 -12.08 8.84 3.34
N GLU A 276 -12.55 9.82 4.12
CA GLU A 276 -12.84 11.18 3.59
C GLU A 276 -11.57 11.87 3.08
N ASP A 277 -10.45 11.67 3.76
CA ASP A 277 -9.16 12.27 3.45
C ASP A 277 -7.97 11.35 3.77
N GLN A 278 -6.79 11.75 3.31
CA GLN A 278 -5.56 10.99 3.50
C GLN A 278 -5.07 10.97 4.96
N ASN A 279 -5.32 12.02 5.75
CA ASN A 279 -4.88 12.08 7.15
C ASN A 279 -5.63 11.05 7.99
N ASN A 280 -6.95 10.93 7.82
CA ASN A 280 -7.77 9.92 8.48
C ASN A 280 -7.31 8.49 8.13
N ARG A 281 -6.95 8.23 6.86
CA ARG A 281 -6.33 6.96 6.42
C ARG A 281 -5.00 6.71 7.14
N ASP A 282 -4.10 7.70 7.11
CA ASP A 282 -2.75 7.57 7.67
C ASP A 282 -2.74 7.47 9.21
N LEU A 283 -3.69 8.12 9.90
CA LEU A 283 -3.90 7.96 11.34
C LEU A 283 -4.27 6.51 11.71
N LEU A 284 -5.24 5.91 11.01
CA LEU A 284 -5.62 4.51 11.25
C LEU A 284 -4.47 3.56 10.90
N TYR A 285 -3.81 3.75 9.75
CA TYR A 285 -2.66 2.95 9.33
C TYR A 285 -1.56 2.94 10.41
N ASN A 286 -1.12 4.13 10.86
CA ASN A 286 -0.09 4.28 11.88
C ASN A 286 -0.50 3.74 13.26
N ALA A 287 -1.81 3.69 13.57
CA ALA A 287 -2.30 3.07 14.80
C ALA A 287 -2.28 1.54 14.71
N LEU A 288 -2.70 0.95 13.58
CA LEU A 288 -2.69 -0.49 13.35
C LEU A 288 -1.27 -1.05 13.24
N LEU A 289 -0.33 -0.32 12.62
CA LEU A 289 1.09 -0.66 12.57
C LEU A 289 1.72 -0.93 13.95
N ARG A 290 1.17 -0.34 15.02
CA ARG A 290 1.68 -0.50 16.40
C ARG A 290 1.01 -1.65 17.16
N GLN A 291 0.08 -2.37 16.55
CA GLN A 291 -0.72 -3.42 17.20
C GLN A 291 -0.55 -4.78 16.54
N VAL A 292 -0.37 -4.81 15.23
CA VAL A 292 -0.04 -6.04 14.49
C VAL A 292 1.45 -6.34 14.68
N SER A 293 1.84 -7.62 14.73
CA SER A 293 3.24 -8.02 14.91
C SER A 293 4.10 -7.60 13.72
N GLN A 294 5.37 -7.26 14.01
CA GLN A 294 6.30 -6.73 13.01
C GLN A 294 6.65 -7.77 11.93
N GLU A 295 6.64 -9.06 12.28
CA GLU A 295 6.74 -10.20 11.35
C GLU A 295 5.57 -10.28 10.37
N CYS A 296 4.34 -9.99 10.85
CA CYS A 296 3.16 -9.95 9.99
C CYS A 296 3.29 -8.82 8.97
N ILE A 297 3.46 -7.57 9.42
CA ILE A 297 3.53 -6.38 8.55
C ILE A 297 4.88 -6.23 7.84
N SER A 298 5.40 -7.33 7.29
CA SER A 298 6.52 -7.29 6.37
C SER A 298 6.09 -6.63 5.04
N ASP A 299 6.10 -5.30 5.05
CA ASP A 299 6.36 -4.47 3.86
C ASP A 299 7.78 -4.83 3.38
N LEU A 300 7.88 -6.01 2.77
CA LEU A 300 9.04 -6.41 1.98
C LEU A 300 9.20 -5.32 0.93
N SER A 301 10.27 -4.53 1.08
CA SER A 301 10.54 -3.42 0.16
C SER A 301 10.62 -3.96 -1.27
N LEU A 302 10.28 -3.12 -2.26
CA LEU A 302 10.28 -3.57 -3.65
C LEU A 302 11.64 -4.13 -4.07
N GLU A 303 12.72 -3.60 -3.52
CA GLU A 303 14.09 -4.06 -3.68
C GLU A 303 14.27 -5.47 -3.11
N LYS A 304 13.80 -5.74 -1.87
CA LYS A 304 13.88 -7.07 -1.24
C LYS A 304 13.05 -8.09 -2.01
N VAL A 305 11.82 -7.77 -2.39
CA VAL A 305 10.97 -8.68 -3.19
C VAL A 305 11.60 -8.95 -4.56
N THR A 306 12.16 -7.93 -5.22
CA THR A 306 12.86 -8.07 -6.51
C THR A 306 14.08 -8.98 -6.37
N PHE A 307 14.88 -8.80 -5.31
CA PHE A 307 16.03 -9.65 -5.02
C PHE A 307 15.61 -11.11 -4.77
N MET A 308 14.53 -11.35 -4.00
CA MET A 308 13.99 -12.69 -3.78
C MET A 308 13.57 -13.35 -5.12
N TRP A 309 12.88 -12.60 -5.99
CA TRP A 309 12.47 -13.08 -7.31
C TRP A 309 13.67 -13.39 -8.22
N GLN A 310 14.67 -12.49 -8.25
CA GLN A 310 15.89 -12.67 -9.04
C GLN A 310 16.69 -13.91 -8.63
N ASN A 311 16.62 -14.32 -7.36
CA ASN A 311 17.29 -15.50 -6.81
C ASN A 311 16.38 -16.73 -6.65
N TYR A 312 15.24 -16.77 -7.36
CA TYR A 312 14.28 -17.89 -7.35
C TYR A 312 13.66 -18.23 -5.98
N GLN A 313 13.76 -17.35 -4.99
CA GLN A 313 13.14 -17.52 -3.67
C GLN A 313 11.62 -17.30 -3.71
N ILE A 314 11.12 -16.55 -4.70
CA ILE A 314 9.70 -16.44 -5.03
C ILE A 314 9.48 -16.64 -6.53
N SER A 315 8.31 -17.16 -6.89
CA SER A 315 7.88 -17.46 -8.26
C SER A 315 7.55 -16.20 -9.08
N ASN A 316 7.47 -16.33 -10.41
CA ASN A 316 7.04 -15.25 -11.31
C ASN A 316 5.64 -14.77 -10.96
N TYR A 317 4.71 -15.68 -10.65
CA TYR A 317 3.36 -15.32 -10.21
C TYR A 317 3.34 -14.54 -8.90
N GLU A 318 4.08 -14.98 -7.88
CA GLU A 318 4.13 -14.28 -6.59
C GLU A 318 4.73 -12.89 -6.75
N TYR A 319 5.78 -12.78 -7.56
CA TYR A 319 6.38 -11.50 -7.89
C TYR A 319 5.39 -10.57 -8.60
N LEU A 320 4.67 -11.06 -9.61
CA LEU A 320 3.61 -10.30 -10.27
C LEU A 320 2.48 -9.89 -9.31
N MET A 321 2.10 -10.74 -8.34
CA MET A 321 1.12 -10.36 -7.31
C MET A 321 1.66 -9.25 -6.38
N HIS A 322 2.93 -9.32 -5.98
CA HIS A 322 3.58 -8.25 -5.21
C HIS A 322 3.65 -6.93 -5.99
N LEU A 323 4.06 -6.95 -7.26
CA LEU A 323 4.08 -5.77 -8.12
C LEU A 323 2.68 -5.19 -8.35
N ASN A 324 1.67 -6.04 -8.54
CA ASN A 324 0.28 -5.60 -8.62
C ASN A 324 -0.14 -4.87 -7.33
N HIS A 325 0.14 -5.43 -6.15
CA HIS A 325 -0.18 -4.77 -4.89
C HIS A 325 0.59 -3.47 -4.68
N ALA A 326 1.89 -3.40 -4.97
CA ALA A 326 2.64 -2.15 -4.91
C ALA A 326 2.12 -1.11 -5.93
N GLY A 327 1.66 -1.58 -7.09
CA GLY A 327 1.02 -0.81 -8.16
C GLY A 327 -0.41 -0.34 -7.85
N ASN A 328 -0.86 -0.40 -6.60
CA ASN A 328 -2.21 -0.08 -6.09
C ASN A 328 -3.35 -1.01 -6.54
N ARG A 329 -3.06 -2.21 -7.06
CA ARG A 329 -4.10 -3.15 -7.52
C ARG A 329 -4.73 -3.97 -6.39
N SER A 330 -6.05 -4.18 -6.46
CA SER A 330 -6.84 -4.97 -5.52
C SER A 330 -7.97 -5.74 -6.22
N PHE A 331 -8.32 -6.91 -5.69
CA PHE A 331 -9.49 -7.68 -6.14
C PHE A 331 -10.83 -7.02 -5.75
N ALA A 332 -10.83 -6.09 -4.79
CA ALA A 332 -12.04 -5.41 -4.32
C ALA A 332 -12.46 -4.22 -5.20
N ASP A 333 -11.57 -3.70 -6.05
CA ASP A 333 -11.84 -2.64 -7.03
C ASP A 333 -11.56 -3.14 -8.45
N LEU A 334 -12.61 -3.32 -9.25
CA LEU A 334 -12.48 -3.86 -10.61
C LEU A 334 -11.85 -2.87 -11.60
N SER A 335 -11.79 -1.57 -11.29
CA SER A 335 -11.10 -0.55 -12.11
C SER A 335 -9.58 -0.63 -11.93
N GLN A 336 -9.14 -1.12 -10.77
CA GLN A 336 -7.76 -1.36 -10.37
C GLN A 336 -7.51 -2.86 -10.10
N TYR A 337 -8.12 -3.74 -10.90
CA TYR A 337 -7.92 -5.19 -10.76
C TYR A 337 -6.48 -5.62 -11.10
N PRO A 338 -5.92 -6.67 -10.47
CA PRO A 338 -4.59 -7.17 -10.82
C PRO A 338 -4.47 -7.59 -12.29
N VAL A 339 -3.31 -7.34 -12.89
CA VAL A 339 -3.01 -7.55 -14.32
C VAL A 339 -1.85 -8.52 -14.47
N PHE A 340 -1.99 -9.48 -15.38
CA PHE A 340 -0.99 -10.48 -15.73
C PHE A 340 -0.76 -10.51 -17.26
N PRO A 341 0.44 -10.88 -17.74
CA PRO A 341 0.70 -10.99 -19.16
C PRO A 341 -0.08 -12.16 -19.78
N TRP A 342 -0.54 -12.01 -21.03
CA TRP A 342 -0.62 -13.16 -21.93
C TRP A 342 0.78 -13.79 -22.06
N VAL A 343 0.88 -15.11 -21.83
CA VAL A 343 2.15 -15.85 -21.88
C VAL A 343 2.22 -16.72 -23.14
N ILE A 344 1.23 -17.60 -23.33
CA ILE A 344 1.16 -18.52 -24.47
C ILE A 344 0.56 -17.79 -25.68
N SER A 345 1.12 -18.04 -26.87
CA SER A 345 0.60 -17.57 -28.16
C SER A 345 -0.04 -18.69 -28.99
N ASN A 346 0.33 -19.95 -28.75
CA ASN A 346 -0.19 -21.11 -29.48
C ASN A 346 -1.43 -21.75 -28.83
N TYR A 347 -2.60 -21.33 -29.31
CA TYR A 347 -3.89 -21.93 -28.95
C TYR A 347 -4.52 -22.76 -30.09
N ASN A 348 -3.74 -23.13 -31.12
CA ASN A 348 -4.21 -23.86 -32.30
C ASN A 348 -3.88 -25.36 -32.27
N SER A 349 -2.69 -25.71 -31.78
CA SER A 349 -2.11 -27.05 -31.84
C SER A 349 -2.82 -28.05 -30.92
N THR A 350 -2.72 -29.34 -31.27
CA THR A 350 -3.21 -30.49 -30.48
C THR A 350 -2.39 -30.78 -29.25
N GLU A 351 -1.12 -30.38 -29.26
CA GLU A 351 -0.16 -30.48 -28.17
C GLU A 351 0.61 -29.15 -28.09
N ILE A 352 1.33 -28.92 -27.00
CA ILE A 352 2.15 -27.71 -26.81
C ILE A 352 3.45 -28.12 -26.13
N ASP A 353 4.58 -27.69 -26.69
CA ASP A 353 5.87 -27.77 -26.01
C ASP A 353 6.13 -26.43 -25.33
N ILE A 354 6.20 -26.45 -24.00
CA ILE A 354 6.48 -25.27 -23.18
C ILE A 354 7.96 -24.86 -23.23
N ASN A 355 8.84 -25.65 -23.84
CA ASN A 355 10.26 -25.34 -24.03
C ASN A 355 10.55 -24.71 -25.40
N ASP A 356 9.57 -24.70 -26.31
CA ASP A 356 9.67 -24.06 -27.62
C ASP A 356 9.30 -22.57 -27.54
N PRO A 357 10.24 -21.63 -27.78
CA PRO A 357 9.98 -20.19 -27.74
C PRO A 357 8.90 -19.72 -28.72
N ALA A 358 8.63 -20.46 -29.81
CA ALA A 358 7.59 -20.10 -30.79
C ALA A 358 6.17 -20.20 -30.20
N ASN A 359 5.98 -20.92 -29.08
CA ASN A 359 4.69 -21.02 -28.39
C ASN A 359 4.40 -19.86 -27.42
N TYR A 360 5.32 -18.90 -27.27
CA TYR A 360 5.22 -17.76 -26.35
C TYR A 360 4.85 -16.44 -27.05
N ARG A 361 4.34 -15.50 -26.27
CA ARG A 361 4.18 -14.08 -26.63
C ARG A 361 5.49 -13.33 -26.46
N ASP A 362 5.78 -12.42 -27.39
CA ASP A 362 6.84 -11.42 -27.21
C ASP A 362 6.46 -10.47 -26.05
N LEU A 363 7.08 -10.68 -24.88
CA LEU A 363 6.88 -9.91 -23.66
C LEU A 363 7.51 -8.50 -23.73
N LYS A 364 8.32 -8.19 -24.74
CA LYS A 364 8.95 -6.87 -24.92
C LYS A 364 8.00 -5.82 -25.52
N LYS A 365 6.83 -6.25 -25.97
CA LYS A 365 5.83 -5.43 -26.68
C LYS A 365 4.49 -5.42 -25.94
N PRO A 366 3.72 -4.32 -25.95
CA PRO A 366 2.32 -4.34 -25.53
C PRO A 366 1.46 -5.14 -26.53
N ILE A 367 0.28 -5.59 -26.09
CA ILE A 367 -0.66 -6.37 -26.92
C ILE A 367 -0.97 -5.67 -28.25
N GLY A 368 -1.17 -4.35 -28.23
CA GLY A 368 -1.45 -3.56 -29.43
C GLY A 368 -0.36 -3.66 -30.50
N ALA A 369 0.91 -3.81 -30.10
CA ALA A 369 2.08 -3.86 -30.97
C ALA A 369 2.45 -5.27 -31.48
N LEU A 370 1.75 -6.33 -31.05
CA LEU A 370 2.02 -7.70 -31.50
C LEU A 370 1.68 -7.97 -32.97
N ASN A 371 0.68 -7.27 -33.51
CA ASN A 371 0.25 -7.38 -34.90
C ASN A 371 0.79 -6.17 -35.69
N PRO A 372 1.82 -6.32 -36.56
CA PRO A 372 2.47 -5.19 -37.23
C PRO A 372 1.52 -4.38 -38.11
N LYS A 373 0.51 -5.01 -38.71
CA LYS A 373 -0.48 -4.31 -39.54
C LYS A 373 -1.34 -3.38 -38.69
N ARG A 374 -1.93 -3.92 -37.62
CA ARG A 374 -2.76 -3.14 -36.68
C ARG A 374 -1.95 -2.05 -35.97
N LEU A 375 -0.69 -2.32 -35.65
CA LEU A 375 0.23 -1.34 -35.08
C LEU A 375 0.43 -0.15 -36.02
N LYS A 376 0.57 -0.38 -37.34
CA LYS A 376 0.64 0.70 -38.30
C LYS A 376 -0.62 1.58 -38.26
N ASP A 377 -1.81 0.98 -38.29
CA ASP A 377 -3.08 1.71 -38.22
C ASP A 377 -3.18 2.58 -36.94
N PHE A 378 -2.64 2.11 -35.80
CA PHE A 378 -2.54 2.91 -34.58
C PHE A 378 -1.55 4.07 -34.69
N LYS A 379 -0.38 3.88 -35.32
CA LYS A 379 0.63 4.94 -35.52
C LYS A 379 0.18 6.00 -36.50
N ASP A 380 -0.45 5.61 -37.60
CA ASP A 380 -0.99 6.54 -38.59
C ASP A 380 -2.04 7.46 -37.91
N ARG A 381 -2.98 6.88 -37.14
CA ARG A 381 -3.93 7.67 -36.31
C ARG A 381 -3.23 8.56 -35.26
N TYR A 382 -2.17 8.07 -34.62
CA TYR A 382 -1.43 8.84 -33.60
C TYR A 382 -0.75 10.07 -34.19
N GLN A 383 -0.29 10.01 -35.44
CA GLN A 383 0.32 11.15 -36.14
C GLN A 383 -0.71 12.26 -36.41
N ASP A 384 -1.90 11.90 -36.88
CA ASP A 384 -2.99 12.85 -37.21
C ASP A 384 -3.73 13.41 -35.98
N MET A 385 -3.68 12.72 -34.83
CA MET A 385 -4.42 13.10 -33.62
C MET A 385 -3.89 14.40 -32.98
N PRO A 386 -4.73 15.34 -32.51
CA PRO A 386 -4.28 16.47 -31.69
C PRO A 386 -3.77 16.02 -30.31
N SER A 387 -2.92 16.84 -29.67
CA SER A 387 -2.46 16.55 -28.30
C SER A 387 -3.60 16.71 -27.28
N PRO A 388 -3.68 15.87 -26.22
CA PRO A 388 -2.76 14.78 -25.87
C PRO A 388 -2.99 13.51 -26.71
N LYS A 389 -1.94 13.05 -27.40
CA LYS A 389 -1.97 11.90 -28.32
C LYS A 389 -1.91 10.56 -27.57
N PHE A 390 -2.63 9.55 -28.06
CA PHE A 390 -2.58 8.17 -27.54
C PHE A 390 -2.66 7.12 -28.65
N LEU A 391 -1.99 5.98 -28.47
CA LEU A 391 -2.10 4.82 -29.38
C LEU A 391 -3.38 4.03 -29.06
N TYR A 392 -3.71 3.87 -27.77
CA TYR A 392 -4.80 3.01 -27.30
C TYR A 392 -5.87 3.80 -26.54
N GLY A 393 -7.07 3.88 -27.12
CA GLY A 393 -8.25 4.51 -26.48
C GLY A 393 -8.99 3.61 -25.50
N THR A 394 -8.48 2.40 -25.26
CA THR A 394 -9.01 1.45 -24.28
C THR A 394 -7.83 0.87 -23.52
N HIS A 395 -7.95 0.74 -22.20
CA HIS A 395 -6.89 0.23 -21.34
C HIS A 395 -6.84 -1.32 -21.36
N TYR A 396 -5.67 -1.91 -21.06
CA TYR A 396 -5.52 -3.39 -21.03
C TYR A 396 -6.25 -4.07 -19.87
N SER A 397 -6.66 -3.29 -18.86
CA SER A 397 -7.37 -3.74 -17.66
C SER A 397 -8.52 -2.79 -17.38
N THR A 398 -9.76 -3.27 -17.50
CA THR A 398 -11.01 -2.50 -17.25
C THR A 398 -12.00 -3.39 -16.49
N PRO A 399 -12.98 -2.81 -15.75
CA PRO A 399 -14.04 -3.59 -15.12
C PRO A 399 -14.75 -4.51 -16.13
N GLY A 400 -15.10 -3.98 -17.31
CA GLY A 400 -15.77 -4.76 -18.35
C GLY A 400 -14.97 -5.99 -18.82
N TYR A 401 -13.64 -5.89 -18.91
CA TYR A 401 -12.78 -7.03 -19.25
C TYR A 401 -12.72 -8.07 -18.14
N VAL A 402 -12.56 -7.63 -16.88
CA VAL A 402 -12.52 -8.51 -15.70
C VAL A 402 -13.84 -9.24 -15.53
N ILE A 403 -14.96 -8.53 -15.62
CA ILE A 403 -16.33 -9.07 -15.56
C ILE A 403 -16.58 -10.03 -16.73
N GLY A 404 -16.07 -9.70 -17.93
CA GLY A 404 -16.12 -10.58 -19.10
C GLY A 404 -15.46 -11.94 -18.86
N TYR A 405 -14.28 -11.98 -18.22
CA TYR A 405 -13.65 -13.24 -17.83
C TYR A 405 -14.42 -13.94 -16.69
N LEU A 406 -14.80 -13.19 -15.65
CA LEU A 406 -15.37 -13.74 -14.42
C LEU A 406 -16.86 -14.09 -14.49
N VAL A 407 -17.57 -13.83 -15.61
CA VAL A 407 -19.04 -13.97 -15.72
C VAL A 407 -19.61 -15.34 -15.28
N ARG A 408 -18.83 -16.42 -15.33
CA ARG A 408 -19.22 -17.76 -14.82
C ARG A 408 -19.06 -17.90 -13.31
N LYS A 409 -17.96 -17.37 -12.76
CA LYS A 409 -17.63 -17.35 -11.33
C LYS A 409 -18.49 -16.33 -10.58
N LYS A 410 -18.70 -15.15 -11.16
CA LYS A 410 -19.36 -13.94 -10.62
C LYS A 410 -20.38 -13.33 -11.62
N PRO A 411 -21.45 -14.06 -12.02
CA PRO A 411 -22.50 -13.54 -12.90
C PRO A 411 -23.15 -12.25 -12.38
N GLU A 412 -23.24 -12.11 -11.05
CA GLU A 412 -23.78 -10.92 -10.38
C GLU A 412 -23.11 -9.60 -10.82
N TYR A 413 -21.84 -9.62 -11.23
CA TYR A 413 -21.14 -8.41 -11.68
C TYR A 413 -21.59 -7.98 -13.08
N MET A 414 -21.82 -8.94 -13.99
CA MET A 414 -22.32 -8.66 -15.34
C MET A 414 -23.77 -8.18 -15.29
N LEU A 415 -24.61 -8.84 -14.47
CA LEU A 415 -26.00 -8.45 -14.27
C LEU A 415 -26.09 -7.00 -13.76
N LYS A 416 -25.27 -6.60 -12.77
CA LYS A 416 -25.26 -5.20 -12.32
C LYS A 416 -24.85 -4.22 -13.43
N LEU A 417 -23.73 -4.47 -14.10
CA LEU A 417 -23.20 -3.56 -15.14
C LEU A 417 -24.11 -3.44 -16.37
N GLN A 418 -24.86 -4.48 -16.71
CA GLN A 418 -25.75 -4.53 -17.88
C GLN A 418 -27.23 -4.43 -17.49
N SER A 419 -27.55 -3.69 -16.41
CA SER A 419 -28.91 -3.36 -15.97
C SER A 419 -29.85 -4.56 -15.87
N GLY A 420 -29.38 -5.63 -15.24
CA GLY A 420 -30.10 -6.88 -15.05
C GLY A 420 -29.93 -7.91 -16.15
N LYS A 421 -29.00 -7.75 -17.11
CA LYS A 421 -28.87 -8.68 -18.25
C LYS A 421 -27.47 -9.27 -18.36
N PHE A 422 -27.33 -10.38 -19.10
CA PHE A 422 -26.02 -10.77 -19.61
C PHE A 422 -25.76 -10.05 -20.94
N ASP A 423 -24.49 -9.80 -21.24
CA ASP A 423 -24.11 -9.27 -22.56
C ASP A 423 -24.50 -10.25 -23.69
N LYS A 424 -24.60 -9.74 -24.92
CA LYS A 424 -24.97 -10.50 -26.12
C LYS A 424 -24.12 -11.78 -26.23
N PRO A 425 -24.70 -12.95 -26.57
CA PRO A 425 -23.98 -14.23 -26.63
C PRO A 425 -22.74 -14.21 -27.55
N ASP A 426 -22.74 -13.34 -28.57
CA ASP A 426 -21.60 -13.18 -29.46
C ASP A 426 -20.47 -12.29 -28.94
N ARG A 427 -20.67 -11.54 -27.86
CA ARG A 427 -19.62 -10.76 -27.18
C ARG A 427 -19.06 -11.45 -25.93
N LEU A 428 -19.83 -12.33 -25.29
CA LEU A 428 -19.40 -13.07 -24.10
C LEU A 428 -18.10 -13.87 -24.32
N PHE A 429 -17.26 -13.90 -23.28
CA PHE A 429 -16.05 -14.72 -23.21
C PHE A 429 -16.42 -16.21 -23.37
N LYS A 430 -15.93 -16.83 -24.45
CA LYS A 430 -16.44 -18.14 -24.94
C LYS A 430 -15.38 -19.07 -25.52
N SER A 431 -14.14 -18.61 -25.73
CA SER A 431 -13.02 -19.44 -26.19
C SER A 431 -11.69 -18.72 -26.00
N ILE A 432 -10.68 -19.40 -25.44
CA ILE A 432 -9.31 -18.86 -25.27
C ILE A 432 -8.71 -18.47 -26.62
N LYS A 433 -8.75 -19.39 -27.59
CA LYS A 433 -8.30 -19.16 -28.98
C LYS A 433 -9.05 -18.02 -29.68
N GLY A 434 -10.33 -17.84 -29.38
CA GLY A 434 -11.12 -16.73 -29.93
C GLY A 434 -10.73 -15.39 -29.33
N ASP A 435 -10.47 -15.37 -28.02
CA ASP A 435 -10.08 -14.18 -27.26
C ASP A 435 -8.67 -13.72 -27.62
N TRP A 436 -7.71 -14.64 -27.74
CA TRP A 436 -6.35 -14.38 -28.23
C TRP A 436 -6.33 -13.72 -29.63
N ARG A 437 -7.16 -14.23 -30.56
CA ARG A 437 -7.31 -13.59 -31.89
C ARG A 437 -7.95 -12.21 -31.78
N ASN A 438 -8.98 -12.06 -30.96
CA ASN A 438 -9.61 -10.76 -30.76
C ASN A 438 -8.62 -9.72 -30.22
N VAL A 439 -7.73 -10.06 -29.28
CA VAL A 439 -6.71 -9.11 -28.78
C VAL A 439 -5.57 -8.85 -29.78
N LEU A 440 -5.46 -9.59 -30.88
CA LEU A 440 -4.50 -9.36 -31.98
C LEU A 440 -5.11 -8.60 -33.18
N ASP A 441 -6.39 -8.81 -33.47
CA ASP A 441 -7.04 -8.33 -34.68
C ASP A 441 -7.98 -7.13 -34.44
N ASN A 442 -8.61 -7.03 -33.26
CA ASN A 442 -9.60 -6.00 -32.96
C ASN A 442 -8.91 -4.69 -32.49
N PRO A 443 -9.14 -3.52 -33.12
CA PRO A 443 -8.51 -2.26 -32.70
C PRO A 443 -9.01 -1.73 -31.35
N THR A 444 -10.14 -2.21 -30.82
CA THR A 444 -10.65 -1.83 -29.48
C THR A 444 -10.30 -2.84 -28.39
N SER A 445 -9.47 -3.85 -28.68
CA SER A 445 -9.08 -4.88 -27.71
C SER A 445 -7.57 -5.02 -27.60
N VAL A 446 -7.04 -4.44 -26.52
CA VAL A 446 -5.64 -4.54 -26.08
C VAL A 446 -5.54 -5.21 -24.70
N LYS A 447 -6.53 -6.06 -24.38
CA LYS A 447 -6.76 -6.71 -23.10
C LYS A 447 -5.61 -7.67 -22.70
N GLU A 448 -5.09 -7.50 -21.49
CA GLU A 448 -4.17 -8.46 -20.85
C GLU A 448 -4.93 -9.50 -19.99
N LEU A 449 -4.22 -10.40 -19.32
CA LEU A 449 -4.82 -11.45 -18.47
C LEU A 449 -5.05 -11.00 -17.01
N ILE A 450 -5.80 -11.83 -16.30
CA ILE A 450 -6.06 -11.74 -14.85
C ILE A 450 -5.38 -12.91 -14.12
N PRO A 451 -5.12 -12.82 -12.79
CA PRO A 451 -4.40 -13.86 -12.04
C PRO A 451 -5.04 -15.25 -12.12
N GLU A 452 -6.36 -15.34 -12.28
CA GLU A 452 -7.14 -16.59 -12.39
C GLU A 452 -6.60 -17.54 -13.47
N TYR A 453 -5.96 -17.05 -14.54
CA TYR A 453 -5.34 -17.90 -15.57
C TYR A 453 -4.15 -18.75 -15.06
N PHE A 454 -3.64 -18.44 -13.87
CA PHE A 454 -2.42 -19.02 -13.28
C PHE A 454 -2.68 -19.57 -11.85
N GLN A 455 -3.97 -19.76 -11.51
CA GLN A 455 -4.49 -20.29 -10.25
C GLN A 455 -5.16 -21.66 -10.47
N ASN A 456 -5.52 -22.35 -9.38
CA ASN A 456 -6.12 -23.68 -9.42
C ASN A 456 -7.66 -23.70 -9.60
N ASP A 457 -8.33 -22.54 -9.63
CA ASP A 457 -9.78 -22.41 -9.70
C ASP A 457 -10.29 -22.20 -11.14
N ASP A 458 -10.91 -23.24 -11.70
CA ASP A 458 -11.48 -23.29 -13.05
C ASP A 458 -12.91 -22.74 -13.17
N SER A 459 -13.52 -22.24 -12.08
CA SER A 459 -14.91 -21.76 -12.07
C SER A 459 -15.19 -20.52 -12.94
N PHE A 460 -14.16 -19.82 -13.42
CA PHE A 460 -14.33 -18.74 -14.43
C PHE A 460 -14.39 -19.27 -15.88
N LEU A 461 -13.88 -20.49 -16.12
CA LEU A 461 -13.92 -21.19 -17.40
C LEU A 461 -15.15 -22.09 -17.53
N MET A 462 -15.57 -22.73 -16.43
CA MET A 462 -16.61 -23.74 -16.41
C MET A 462 -17.95 -23.19 -15.91
N ASN A 463 -19.06 -23.58 -16.57
CA ASN A 463 -20.41 -23.11 -16.22
C ASN A 463 -21.06 -23.93 -15.09
N TYR A 464 -20.40 -24.05 -13.92
CA TYR A 464 -20.89 -24.87 -12.81
C TYR A 464 -22.24 -24.44 -12.21
N LYS A 465 -22.69 -23.21 -12.52
CA LYS A 465 -23.96 -22.64 -12.07
C LYS A 465 -25.11 -22.84 -13.09
N ASP A 466 -24.89 -23.54 -14.20
CA ASP A 466 -25.79 -23.69 -15.35
C ASP A 466 -26.45 -22.37 -15.80
N LEU A 467 -25.62 -21.32 -15.92
CA LEU A 467 -26.09 -19.99 -16.30
C LEU A 467 -26.53 -19.98 -17.77
N ASN A 468 -27.71 -19.40 -18.03
CA ASN A 468 -28.21 -19.25 -19.39
C ASN A 468 -27.60 -18.02 -20.09
N PHE A 469 -26.47 -18.23 -20.75
CA PHE A 469 -25.81 -17.22 -21.59
C PHE A 469 -26.39 -17.10 -23.01
N GLY A 470 -27.52 -17.74 -23.30
CA GLY A 470 -28.20 -17.66 -24.59
C GLY A 470 -27.48 -18.35 -25.76
N ILE A 471 -27.96 -18.04 -26.97
CA ILE A 471 -27.55 -18.67 -28.23
C ILE A 471 -27.00 -17.60 -29.18
N ARG A 472 -25.87 -17.89 -29.82
CA ARG A 472 -25.23 -17.02 -30.81
C ARG A 472 -25.97 -17.01 -32.15
N GLN A 473 -25.68 -16.01 -32.97
CA GLN A 473 -26.17 -15.92 -34.36
C GLN A 473 -25.87 -17.18 -35.20
N ASN A 474 -24.81 -17.93 -34.87
CA ASN A 474 -24.47 -19.20 -35.52
C ASN A 474 -25.12 -20.46 -34.88
N GLY A 475 -26.19 -20.28 -34.11
CA GLY A 475 -26.97 -21.35 -33.48
C GLY A 475 -26.31 -22.05 -32.28
N LYS A 476 -25.07 -21.70 -31.90
CA LYS A 476 -24.34 -22.37 -30.82
C LYS A 476 -24.55 -21.67 -29.48
N LYS A 477 -25.13 -22.38 -28.50
CA LYS A 477 -25.22 -21.97 -27.07
C LYS A 477 -23.85 -21.47 -26.59
N VAL A 478 -23.86 -20.51 -25.67
CA VAL A 478 -22.71 -20.13 -24.85
C VAL A 478 -22.83 -20.86 -23.52
N ASP A 479 -21.76 -21.53 -23.13
CA ASP A 479 -21.70 -22.38 -21.92
C ASP A 479 -20.27 -22.34 -21.35
N ALA A 480 -19.63 -23.46 -21.04
CA ALA A 480 -18.19 -23.51 -20.72
C ALA A 480 -17.31 -22.88 -21.82
N VAL A 481 -16.18 -22.31 -21.42
CA VAL A 481 -15.19 -21.68 -22.31
C VAL A 481 -14.51 -22.75 -23.16
N LYS A 482 -14.45 -22.54 -24.48
CA LYS A 482 -13.73 -23.46 -25.38
C LYS A 482 -12.22 -23.33 -25.21
N LEU A 483 -11.65 -24.31 -24.53
CA LEU A 483 -10.22 -24.47 -24.28
C LEU A 483 -9.43 -24.83 -25.57
N PRO A 484 -8.10 -24.64 -25.57
CA PRO A 484 -7.21 -25.15 -26.62
C PRO A 484 -7.25 -26.68 -26.69
N LYS A 485 -6.90 -27.26 -27.84
CA LYS A 485 -6.92 -28.73 -28.02
C LYS A 485 -5.92 -29.44 -27.09
N TRP A 486 -4.76 -28.84 -26.84
CA TRP A 486 -3.72 -29.38 -25.96
C TRP A 486 -4.16 -29.54 -24.50
N ALA A 487 -5.17 -28.79 -24.05
CA ALA A 487 -5.77 -28.98 -22.72
C ALA A 487 -6.72 -30.19 -22.65
N LYS A 488 -6.93 -30.91 -23.77
CA LYS A 488 -7.72 -32.16 -23.87
C LYS A 488 -9.17 -32.07 -23.34
N GLY A 489 -9.69 -30.85 -23.19
CA GLY A 489 -11.02 -30.57 -22.62
C GLY A 489 -11.05 -30.36 -21.10
N ASP A 490 -9.91 -30.49 -20.41
CA ASP A 490 -9.79 -30.24 -18.98
C ASP A 490 -9.33 -28.80 -18.70
N ALA A 491 -10.13 -28.08 -17.90
CA ALA A 491 -9.83 -26.72 -17.49
C ALA A 491 -8.68 -26.64 -16.48
N LYS A 492 -8.47 -27.69 -15.68
CA LYS A 492 -7.35 -27.75 -14.73
C LYS A 492 -6.04 -28.00 -15.43
N GLU A 493 -6.00 -28.88 -16.42
CA GLU A 493 -4.83 -29.03 -17.30
C GLU A 493 -4.52 -27.72 -18.05
N PHE A 494 -5.54 -27.00 -18.53
CA PHE A 494 -5.32 -25.66 -19.11
C PHE A 494 -4.63 -24.71 -18.12
N LEU A 495 -5.11 -24.61 -16.88
CA LEU A 495 -4.54 -23.72 -15.86
C LEU A 495 -3.14 -24.18 -15.41
N ARG A 496 -2.92 -25.50 -15.26
CA ARG A 496 -1.62 -26.11 -14.95
C ARG A 496 -0.57 -25.73 -15.98
N VAL A 497 -0.88 -25.88 -17.28
CA VAL A 497 0.04 -25.53 -18.39
C VAL A 497 0.28 -24.01 -18.47
N ASN A 498 -0.74 -23.16 -18.23
CA ASN A 498 -0.51 -21.72 -18.17
C ASN A 498 0.41 -21.34 -17.00
N ARG A 499 0.25 -21.98 -15.83
CA ARG A 499 1.14 -21.73 -14.69
C ARG A 499 2.56 -22.21 -14.95
N GLU A 500 2.71 -23.41 -15.52
CA GLU A 500 4.01 -23.96 -15.91
C GLU A 500 4.72 -23.07 -16.95
N ALA A 501 4.00 -22.60 -17.96
CA ALA A 501 4.52 -21.65 -18.95
C ALA A 501 4.91 -20.29 -18.32
N LEU A 502 4.14 -19.77 -17.36
CA LEU A 502 4.48 -18.55 -16.63
C LEU A 502 5.77 -18.69 -15.80
N GLU A 503 6.02 -19.86 -15.22
CA GLU A 503 7.23 -20.13 -14.41
C GLU A 503 8.43 -20.59 -15.25
N SER A 504 8.25 -20.85 -16.56
CA SER A 504 9.30 -21.28 -17.48
C SER A 504 10.54 -20.37 -17.49
N GLU A 505 11.68 -20.91 -17.93
CA GLU A 505 12.90 -20.11 -18.13
C GLU A 505 12.70 -19.03 -19.21
N ILE A 506 11.95 -19.33 -20.28
CA ILE A 506 11.65 -18.40 -21.38
C ILE A 506 10.96 -17.13 -20.84
N VAL A 507 9.95 -17.31 -19.98
CA VAL A 507 9.29 -16.18 -19.31
C VAL A 507 10.20 -15.54 -18.27
N SER A 508 10.84 -16.33 -17.41
CA SER A 508 11.73 -15.81 -16.35
C SER A 508 12.82 -14.87 -16.88
N GLN A 509 13.42 -15.20 -18.04
CA GLN A 509 14.43 -14.37 -18.69
C GLN A 509 13.85 -13.08 -19.31
N ASN A 510 12.58 -13.05 -19.71
CA ASN A 510 11.97 -11.94 -20.46
C ASN A 510 10.92 -11.12 -19.70
N LEU A 511 10.45 -11.58 -18.53
CA LEU A 511 9.33 -10.98 -17.78
C LEU A 511 9.60 -9.53 -17.35
N HIS A 512 10.85 -9.20 -17.03
CA HIS A 512 11.29 -7.85 -16.69
C HIS A 512 10.92 -6.81 -17.77
N HIS A 513 10.94 -7.18 -19.05
CA HIS A 513 10.53 -6.30 -20.14
C HIS A 513 9.02 -6.03 -20.19
N TRP A 514 8.17 -6.97 -19.75
CA TRP A 514 6.73 -6.73 -19.61
C TRP A 514 6.47 -5.87 -18.36
N ILE A 515 7.23 -6.09 -17.29
CA ILE A 515 7.19 -5.23 -16.11
C ILE A 515 7.58 -3.79 -16.46
N ASP A 516 8.56 -3.56 -17.34
CA ASP A 516 8.91 -2.22 -17.85
C ASP A 516 7.71 -1.49 -18.49
N LEU A 517 6.87 -2.22 -19.24
CA LEU A 517 5.69 -1.66 -19.93
C LEU A 517 4.56 -1.31 -18.95
N ILE A 518 4.33 -2.14 -17.93
CA ILE A 518 3.14 -2.05 -17.07
C ILE A 518 3.42 -1.27 -15.78
N PHE A 519 4.58 -1.47 -15.15
CA PHE A 519 4.98 -0.88 -13.87
C PHE A 519 6.27 -0.05 -13.94
N GLY A 520 7.09 -0.22 -14.97
CA GLY A 520 8.42 0.38 -15.07
C GLY A 520 8.52 1.59 -15.99
N TYR A 521 9.73 1.83 -16.50
CA TYR A 521 10.08 3.09 -17.17
C TYR A 521 9.40 3.30 -18.53
N LYS A 522 8.94 2.24 -19.19
CA LYS A 522 8.20 2.31 -20.48
C LYS A 522 6.69 2.54 -20.29
N GLN A 523 6.20 2.73 -19.07
CA GLN A 523 4.79 3.06 -18.84
C GLN A 523 4.44 4.47 -19.37
N ARG A 524 5.38 5.43 -19.31
CA ARG A 524 5.15 6.86 -19.59
C ARG A 524 6.30 7.52 -20.37
N GLY A 525 6.10 8.76 -20.81
CA GLY A 525 7.12 9.59 -21.45
C GLY A 525 7.60 9.06 -22.80
N GLN A 526 8.78 9.50 -23.25
CA GLN A 526 9.34 9.12 -24.55
C GLN A 526 9.52 7.60 -24.68
N HIS A 527 9.98 6.92 -23.62
CA HIS A 527 10.15 5.46 -23.61
C HIS A 527 8.84 4.68 -23.81
N SER A 528 7.68 5.27 -23.46
CA SER A 528 6.37 4.69 -23.78
C SER A 528 6.01 4.86 -25.25
N ILE A 529 6.36 6.00 -25.86
CA ILE A 529 6.19 6.24 -27.31
C ILE A 529 7.07 5.27 -28.10
N ASP A 530 8.36 5.16 -27.74
CA ASP A 530 9.34 4.28 -28.41
C ASP A 530 8.96 2.79 -28.29
N ALA A 531 8.29 2.40 -27.20
CA ALA A 531 7.82 1.04 -26.94
C ALA A 531 6.37 0.78 -27.40
N ASP A 532 5.77 1.73 -28.13
CA ASP A 532 4.38 1.66 -28.62
C ASP A 532 3.32 1.44 -27.52
N ASN A 533 3.51 2.03 -26.34
CA ASN A 533 2.81 1.68 -25.10
C ASN A 533 1.94 2.84 -24.53
N VAL A 534 1.44 3.73 -25.39
CA VAL A 534 0.75 4.97 -24.99
C VAL A 534 -0.77 4.81 -24.91
N PHE A 535 -1.33 4.92 -23.70
CA PHE A 535 -2.78 4.84 -23.44
C PHE A 535 -3.43 6.24 -23.38
N HIS A 536 -4.76 6.28 -23.31
CA HIS A 536 -5.51 7.52 -23.12
C HIS A 536 -5.08 8.25 -21.83
N HIS A 537 -4.87 9.57 -21.90
CA HIS A 537 -4.26 10.35 -20.81
C HIS A 537 -4.97 10.19 -19.46
N LEU A 538 -6.30 10.12 -19.43
CA LEU A 538 -7.10 9.90 -18.22
C LEU A 538 -6.85 8.57 -17.50
N THR A 539 -6.24 7.58 -18.14
CA THR A 539 -5.87 6.31 -17.48
C THR A 539 -4.67 6.49 -16.53
N TYR A 540 -3.90 7.57 -16.68
CA TYR A 540 -2.69 7.81 -15.91
C TYR A 540 -2.96 8.71 -14.68
N GLU A 541 -2.54 8.23 -13.51
CA GLU A 541 -2.45 9.02 -12.27
C GLU A 541 -1.71 10.35 -12.50
N GLY A 542 -2.27 11.43 -11.94
CA GLY A 542 -1.71 12.79 -11.99
C GLY A 542 -2.08 13.63 -13.21
N MET A 543 -2.79 13.07 -14.21
CA MET A 543 -3.14 13.80 -15.44
C MET A 543 -4.39 14.68 -15.33
N VAL A 544 -5.24 14.46 -14.33
CA VAL A 544 -6.42 15.27 -14.00
C VAL A 544 -6.58 15.31 -12.48
N ASP A 545 -6.81 16.49 -11.95
CA ASP A 545 -7.27 16.70 -10.57
C ASP A 545 -8.80 16.93 -10.59
N LEU A 546 -9.56 15.95 -10.09
CA LEU A 546 -11.03 16.02 -10.05
C LEU A 546 -11.55 17.08 -9.07
N ASP A 547 -10.76 17.48 -8.07
CA ASP A 547 -11.18 18.45 -7.05
C ASP A 547 -10.98 19.90 -7.53
N ALA A 548 -10.08 20.12 -8.49
CA ALA A 548 -9.91 21.41 -9.17
C ALA A 548 -11.06 21.74 -10.15
N ILE A 549 -11.83 20.74 -10.59
CA ILE A 549 -12.93 20.91 -11.54
C ILE A 549 -14.16 21.47 -10.81
N GLN A 550 -14.58 22.68 -11.19
CA GLN A 550 -15.72 23.36 -10.59
C GLN A 550 -17.07 22.86 -11.12
N ASP A 551 -17.16 22.45 -12.39
CA ASP A 551 -18.41 21.91 -12.94
C ASP A 551 -18.65 20.47 -12.43
N PRO A 552 -19.73 20.23 -11.66
CA PRO A 552 -20.08 18.89 -11.19
C PRO A 552 -20.43 17.92 -12.31
N ILE A 553 -20.90 18.40 -13.48
CA ILE A 553 -21.22 17.56 -14.64
C ILE A 553 -19.93 17.04 -15.27
N GLU A 554 -18.99 17.93 -15.59
CA GLU A 554 -17.66 17.57 -16.09
C GLU A 554 -16.91 16.66 -15.11
N ARG A 555 -16.91 16.99 -13.80
CA ARG A 555 -16.27 16.18 -12.76
C ARG A 555 -16.83 14.75 -12.73
N GLN A 556 -18.15 14.60 -12.76
CA GLN A 556 -18.80 13.29 -12.75
C GLN A 556 -18.55 12.51 -14.05
N ALA A 557 -18.56 13.17 -15.22
CA ALA A 557 -18.26 12.55 -16.51
C ALA A 557 -16.83 11.99 -16.55
N LEU A 558 -15.84 12.76 -16.11
CA LEU A 558 -14.44 12.33 -16.04
C LEU A 558 -14.25 11.20 -15.01
N ARG A 559 -14.90 11.28 -13.84
CA ARG A 559 -14.90 10.22 -12.82
C ARG A 559 -15.47 8.89 -13.36
N CYS A 560 -16.61 8.95 -14.05
CA CYS A 560 -17.20 7.83 -14.77
C CYS A 560 -16.19 7.24 -15.78
N GLN A 561 -15.59 8.08 -16.63
CA GLN A 561 -14.61 7.64 -17.62
C GLN A 561 -13.38 6.96 -16.99
N ILE A 562 -12.84 7.49 -15.89
CA ILE A 562 -11.72 6.92 -15.13
C ILE A 562 -12.07 5.56 -14.53
N ASN A 563 -13.30 5.41 -14.00
CA ASN A 563 -13.75 4.18 -13.36
C ASN A 563 -14.10 3.07 -14.37
N GLU A 564 -14.72 3.41 -15.50
CA GLU A 564 -15.16 2.45 -16.53
C GLU A 564 -14.06 2.03 -17.51
N PHE A 565 -13.21 2.96 -17.95
CA PHE A 565 -12.22 2.69 -19.01
C PHE A 565 -10.85 2.24 -18.49
N GLY A 566 -10.73 2.08 -17.16
CA GLY A 566 -9.59 1.44 -16.50
C GLY A 566 -8.44 2.39 -16.18
N GLN A 567 -7.72 2.08 -15.10
CA GLN A 567 -6.63 2.91 -14.59
C GLN A 567 -5.29 2.20 -14.77
N CYS A 568 -4.23 2.93 -15.11
CA CYS A 568 -2.86 2.43 -15.09
C CYS A 568 -2.42 2.12 -13.63
N PRO A 569 -1.59 1.09 -13.39
CA PRO A 569 -0.96 0.89 -12.10
C PRO A 569 -0.08 2.11 -11.75
N LYS A 570 0.19 2.31 -10.46
CA LYS A 570 1.25 3.23 -10.05
C LYS A 570 2.58 2.79 -10.69
N GLN A 571 3.32 3.74 -11.28
CA GLN A 571 4.67 3.46 -11.78
C GLN A 571 5.60 3.19 -10.59
N LEU A 572 6.23 2.02 -10.59
CA LEU A 572 7.10 1.53 -9.53
C LEU A 572 8.59 1.79 -9.83
N PHE A 573 8.97 1.64 -11.10
CA PHE A 573 10.37 1.76 -11.53
C PHE A 573 10.52 2.85 -12.59
N LYS A 574 11.54 3.70 -12.44
CA LYS A 574 11.89 4.78 -13.38
C LYS A 574 13.08 4.44 -14.28
N ILE A 575 13.77 3.35 -14.00
CA ILE A 575 14.88 2.78 -14.76
C ILE A 575 14.49 1.39 -15.30
N PRO A 576 15.25 0.80 -16.25
CA PRO A 576 15.00 -0.55 -16.73
C PRO A 576 14.96 -1.58 -15.59
N HIS A 577 13.94 -2.43 -15.61
CA HIS A 577 13.78 -3.48 -14.61
C HIS A 577 14.90 -4.51 -14.70
N THR A 578 15.44 -4.92 -13.56
CA THR A 578 16.51 -5.93 -13.55
C THR A 578 15.98 -7.30 -14.03
N PRO A 579 16.75 -8.07 -14.82
CA PRO A 579 16.36 -9.40 -15.24
C PRO A 579 16.45 -10.40 -14.07
N ARG A 580 15.66 -11.49 -14.13
CA ARG A 580 15.85 -12.65 -13.26
C ARG A 580 17.23 -13.26 -13.56
N ARG A 581 17.97 -13.70 -12.54
CA ARG A 581 19.29 -14.34 -12.75
C ARG A 581 19.10 -15.66 -13.48
N LEU A 582 20.12 -16.18 -14.15
CA LEU A 582 20.08 -17.56 -14.66
C LEU A 582 20.26 -18.54 -13.50
N PRO A 583 19.64 -19.74 -13.52
CA PRO A 583 19.88 -20.76 -12.52
C PRO A 583 21.34 -21.22 -12.58
N VAL A 584 22.04 -21.20 -11.45
CA VAL A 584 23.39 -21.79 -11.35
C VAL A 584 23.23 -23.31 -11.35
N GLN A 585 23.78 -24.00 -12.35
CA GLN A 585 23.78 -25.46 -12.42
C GLN A 585 24.77 -26.05 -11.39
N SER A 586 24.33 -26.20 -10.16
CA SER A 586 25.03 -26.95 -9.12
C SER A 586 24.83 -28.47 -9.33
N PRO A 587 25.88 -29.29 -9.41
CA PRO A 587 25.76 -30.74 -9.62
C PRO A 587 25.43 -31.50 -8.31
N LEU A 588 24.30 -31.18 -7.68
CA LEU A 588 23.73 -31.96 -6.58
C LEU A 588 22.22 -32.15 -6.77
N ASN A 589 21.82 -33.37 -7.10
CA ASN A 589 20.43 -33.79 -7.17
C ASN A 589 19.80 -33.87 -5.77
N GLY A 590 18.59 -33.31 -5.64
CA GLY A 590 17.64 -33.69 -4.60
C GLY A 590 17.67 -32.84 -3.33
N LEU A 591 16.82 -31.80 -3.29
CA LEU A 591 15.82 -31.52 -2.24
C LEU A 591 15.18 -30.13 -2.46
N SER A 592 14.37 -30.00 -3.51
CA SER A 592 13.53 -28.81 -3.71
C SER A 592 12.21 -28.94 -2.93
N GLN A 593 12.21 -28.56 -1.65
CA GLN A 593 10.96 -28.28 -0.93
C GLN A 593 10.54 -26.83 -1.20
N SER A 594 9.69 -26.64 -2.20
CA SER A 594 9.02 -25.36 -2.45
C SER A 594 8.03 -25.04 -1.33
N LEU A 595 8.24 -23.93 -0.61
CA LEU A 595 7.27 -23.37 0.34
C LEU A 595 6.07 -22.80 -0.43
N ASN A 596 5.07 -23.65 -0.68
CA ASN A 596 3.83 -23.24 -1.36
C ASN A 596 2.94 -22.39 -0.45
N PHE A 597 2.83 -21.09 -0.74
CA PHE A 597 1.77 -20.25 -0.18
C PHE A 597 0.61 -20.12 -1.19
N ASP A 598 -0.40 -20.98 -1.07
CA ASP A 598 -1.52 -21.01 -2.03
C ASP A 598 -2.52 -19.85 -1.78
N TRP A 599 -2.41 -18.81 -2.61
CA TRP A 599 -3.34 -17.67 -2.61
C TRP A 599 -4.70 -17.95 -3.27
N SER A 600 -4.94 -19.15 -3.82
CA SER A 600 -6.06 -19.42 -4.73
C SER A 600 -7.29 -20.10 -4.12
N ASN A 601 -7.21 -20.78 -2.97
CA ASN A 601 -8.40 -21.39 -2.35
C ASN A 601 -8.36 -21.46 -0.81
N GLY A 602 -9.48 -21.06 -0.18
CA GLY A 602 -9.66 -21.18 1.25
C GLY A 602 -10.07 -22.59 1.68
N LYS A 603 -9.09 -23.48 1.90
CA LYS A 603 -9.18 -24.67 2.77
C LYS A 603 -7.80 -25.34 2.93
N GLY A 604 -7.24 -25.28 4.13
CA GLY A 604 -6.01 -25.98 4.50
C GLY A 604 -5.38 -25.36 5.74
N SER A 605 -5.20 -26.15 6.79
CA SER A 605 -4.42 -25.80 7.98
C SER A 605 -3.65 -27.04 8.42
N LEU A 606 -2.42 -26.83 8.89
CA LEU A 606 -1.56 -27.86 9.49
C LEU A 606 -0.92 -27.24 10.74
N ASP A 607 -0.92 -28.00 11.82
CA ASP A 607 -0.28 -27.64 13.09
C ASP A 607 1.21 -28.04 13.09
N LEU A 608 1.98 -27.42 13.99
CA LEU A 608 3.44 -27.36 14.08
C LEU A 608 4.20 -28.70 14.21
N ASN A 609 3.53 -29.85 14.14
CA ASN A 609 4.15 -31.19 14.25
C ASN A 609 3.78 -32.16 13.11
N GLY A 610 3.16 -31.70 12.01
CA GLY A 610 3.17 -32.45 10.74
C GLY A 610 2.43 -33.79 10.71
N GLN A 611 1.25 -33.90 11.34
CA GLN A 611 0.34 -35.04 11.13
C GLN A 611 -1.03 -34.60 10.60
N LEU A 612 -1.55 -35.40 9.65
CA LEU A 612 -2.90 -35.26 9.09
C LEU A 612 -3.95 -35.79 10.07
N LEU A 613 -4.88 -34.91 10.50
CA LEU A 613 -6.10 -35.32 11.19
C LEU A 613 -7.28 -35.35 10.22
N ALA A 614 -7.96 -36.49 10.15
CA ALA A 614 -9.16 -36.66 9.35
C ALA A 614 -10.34 -35.87 9.93
N SER A 615 -11.19 -35.33 9.05
CA SER A 615 -12.36 -34.55 9.44
C SER A 615 -13.48 -35.44 10.00
N SER A 616 -13.92 -35.16 11.24
CA SER A 616 -15.25 -35.55 11.72
C SER A 616 -16.07 -34.30 12.04
N SER A 617 -17.10 -34.06 11.22
CA SER A 617 -18.17 -33.09 11.49
C SER A 617 -18.87 -33.39 12.82
N PHE A 618 -19.22 -32.36 13.58
CA PHE A 618 -20.19 -32.49 14.68
C PHE A 618 -21.17 -31.32 14.72
N GLU A 619 -22.45 -31.68 14.77
CA GLU A 619 -23.59 -30.79 15.02
C GLU A 619 -23.79 -30.63 16.54
N GLU A 620 -24.45 -29.55 16.96
CA GLU A 620 -24.91 -29.41 18.35
C GLU A 620 -26.13 -30.32 18.59
N TYR A 621 -26.11 -31.12 19.66
CA TYR A 621 -27.35 -31.53 20.35
C TYR A 621 -27.15 -31.74 21.85
N LYS A 622 -28.25 -31.63 22.61
CA LYS A 622 -28.29 -31.40 24.06
C LYS A 622 -28.34 -32.67 24.92
N ASP A 623 -27.74 -32.54 26.11
CA ASP A 623 -28.16 -33.08 27.42
C ASP A 623 -28.36 -34.59 27.69
N ARG A 624 -27.58 -35.04 28.70
CA ARG A 624 -27.93 -35.90 29.87
C ARG A 624 -27.70 -37.42 29.88
N ASN A 625 -27.04 -37.79 30.99
CA ASN A 625 -27.15 -38.98 31.85
C ASN A 625 -26.17 -40.17 31.72
N SER A 626 -25.90 -40.73 32.91
CA SER A 626 -25.31 -42.04 33.27
C SER A 626 -23.79 -42.29 33.17
N LEU A 627 -23.19 -42.33 34.36
CA LEU A 627 -22.10 -43.23 34.82
C LEU A 627 -22.52 -44.73 34.70
N PRO A 628 -21.65 -45.76 34.88
CA PRO A 628 -20.40 -45.75 35.66
C PRO A 628 -19.19 -46.50 35.05
N GLY A 629 -18.06 -46.42 35.75
CA GLY A 629 -16.75 -46.89 35.30
C GLY A 629 -16.44 -48.38 35.50
N ASN A 630 -15.18 -48.73 35.25
CA ASN A 630 -14.48 -49.77 35.99
C ASN A 630 -12.95 -49.60 35.94
N SER A 631 -12.41 -49.51 37.16
CA SER A 631 -11.08 -49.81 37.67
C SER A 631 -10.42 -51.09 37.09
N ILE A 632 -9.13 -51.44 37.29
CA ILE A 632 -8.29 -51.32 38.51
C ILE A 632 -6.81 -51.78 38.26
N PHE A 633 -5.86 -51.43 39.16
CA PHE A 633 -4.48 -51.97 39.37
C PHE A 633 -3.44 -51.92 38.20
N SER A 634 -2.10 -52.04 38.37
CA SER A 634 -1.06 -51.52 39.32
C SER A 634 0.34 -51.98 38.78
N THR A 635 1.54 -51.71 39.30
CA THR A 635 2.09 -51.02 40.52
C THR A 635 3.51 -50.48 40.20
N GLN A 636 4.19 -49.79 41.14
CA GLN A 636 5.59 -49.32 41.03
C GLN A 636 6.65 -50.35 41.51
N LYS A 637 7.88 -50.25 40.96
CA LYS A 637 9.24 -50.36 41.58
C LYS A 637 10.24 -51.05 40.62
N ALA A 638 11.56 -50.88 40.69
CA ALA A 638 12.47 -49.77 41.08
C ALA A 638 13.93 -50.29 40.95
N ARG A 639 14.90 -49.41 40.56
CA ARG A 639 16.38 -49.57 40.75
C ARG A 639 17.07 -50.72 39.96
N ASP A 640 18.37 -50.67 39.58
CA ASP A 640 19.49 -49.73 39.80
C ASP A 640 20.52 -49.79 38.63
N SER A 641 21.38 -48.75 38.50
CA SER A 641 22.67 -48.67 37.73
C SER A 641 22.61 -48.86 36.18
N ILE A 642 23.37 -48.17 35.32
CA ILE A 642 24.75 -47.61 35.34
C ILE A 642 24.72 -46.20 34.71
N GLN A 643 25.07 -45.10 35.39
CA GLN A 643 26.40 -44.47 35.56
C GLN A 643 27.11 -43.93 34.29
N GLY A 644 27.44 -42.62 34.28
CA GLY A 644 28.19 -41.93 33.21
C GLY A 644 27.61 -40.56 32.81
N SER A 645 27.50 -39.57 33.71
CA SER A 645 28.41 -38.39 33.81
C SER A 645 28.55 -37.55 32.52
N ASN A 646 28.22 -36.25 32.43
CA ASN A 646 27.67 -35.22 33.33
C ASN A 646 26.81 -34.29 32.45
N ASN A 647 25.61 -33.78 32.77
CA ASN A 647 25.04 -33.21 34.00
C ASN A 647 25.64 -31.84 34.42
N LYS A 648 25.02 -30.73 33.95
CA LYS A 648 24.64 -29.49 34.70
C LYS A 648 24.64 -28.23 33.82
N MET A 649 23.45 -27.70 33.50
CA MET A 649 23.03 -26.28 33.59
C MET A 649 21.73 -26.05 32.82
N ALA A 650 20.64 -26.61 33.33
CA ALA A 650 19.34 -25.94 33.30
C ALA A 650 19.08 -25.44 34.73
N GLU A 651 18.26 -24.39 34.88
CA GLU A 651 17.88 -23.77 36.17
C GLU A 651 18.97 -22.95 36.90
N SER A 652 19.38 -21.83 36.28
CA SER A 652 19.66 -20.57 37.00
C SER A 652 19.51 -19.38 36.02
N TYR A 653 19.35 -18.16 36.56
CA TYR A 653 19.15 -16.87 35.85
C TYR A 653 17.70 -16.44 35.50
N ILE A 654 16.88 -16.27 36.54
CA ILE A 654 16.10 -15.03 36.66
C ILE A 654 16.74 -14.18 37.76
N GLN A 655 17.66 -13.29 37.38
CA GLN A 655 17.92 -11.97 37.98
C GLN A 655 19.18 -11.32 37.36
N THR A 656 19.02 -10.07 36.93
CA THR A 656 20.05 -9.01 36.81
C THR A 656 21.46 -9.38 36.33
N ASN A 657 21.83 -9.00 35.10
CA ASN A 657 22.81 -7.91 34.88
C ASN A 657 23.06 -7.59 33.39
N ASN A 658 23.34 -6.31 33.14
CA ASN A 658 23.86 -5.82 31.86
C ASN A 658 25.17 -6.53 31.48
N SER A 659 25.23 -7.11 30.28
CA SER A 659 26.48 -7.25 29.53
C SER A 659 26.19 -7.56 28.06
N ASN A 660 26.28 -6.55 27.20
CA ASN A 660 26.25 -6.74 25.75
C ASN A 660 27.47 -7.57 25.35
N LYS A 661 27.26 -8.77 24.80
CA LYS A 661 28.32 -9.60 24.22
C LYS A 661 28.35 -9.42 22.70
N TYR A 662 29.10 -8.43 22.25
CA TYR A 662 29.53 -8.33 20.85
C TYR A 662 30.73 -9.26 20.61
N LEU A 663 30.89 -9.78 19.40
CA LEU A 663 32.04 -10.63 19.00
C LEU A 663 33.12 -9.78 18.32
N TRP A 664 34.41 -10.17 18.44
CA TRP A 664 35.56 -9.30 18.11
C TRP A 664 36.68 -10.01 17.33
N GLU A 665 37.10 -9.42 16.20
CA GLU A 665 38.48 -9.21 15.69
C GLU A 665 38.46 -8.50 14.32
N VAL A 666 39.51 -7.86 13.78
CA VAL A 666 40.97 -8.00 14.01
C VAL A 666 41.68 -6.64 14.22
N TYR A 667 42.67 -6.61 15.13
CA TYR A 667 43.86 -5.74 15.05
C TYR A 667 45.08 -6.66 15.28
N ASP A 668 46.00 -6.78 14.32
CA ASP A 668 47.23 -7.62 14.37
C ASP A 668 47.08 -9.08 14.88
N GLY A 669 45.89 -9.67 14.80
CA GLY A 669 45.60 -11.02 15.31
C GLY A 669 45.51 -11.16 16.84
N ASN A 670 45.26 -10.04 17.55
CA ASN A 670 44.99 -10.03 18.99
C ASN A 670 43.57 -9.55 19.31
N LYS A 671 42.80 -10.39 20.02
CA LYS A 671 41.44 -10.07 20.52
C LYS A 671 41.48 -8.97 21.59
N SER A 672 41.11 -7.75 21.22
CA SER A 672 40.84 -6.64 22.13
C SER A 672 39.35 -6.33 22.20
N MET A 673 38.79 -6.17 23.40
CA MET A 673 37.36 -5.87 23.59
C MET A 673 37.14 -4.36 23.70
N LEU A 674 36.38 -3.74 22.78
CA LEU A 674 35.96 -2.34 22.97
C LEU A 674 34.74 -2.30 23.89
N GLN A 675 34.66 -1.30 24.76
CA GLN A 675 33.44 -1.06 25.52
C GLN A 675 32.45 -0.26 24.65
N VAL A 676 31.18 -0.65 24.66
CA VAL A 676 30.11 0.00 23.88
C VAL A 676 28.99 0.44 24.81
N ASP A 677 28.75 1.74 24.86
CA ASP A 677 27.59 2.34 25.51
C ASP A 677 26.59 2.88 24.48
N LEU A 678 25.30 2.84 24.83
CA LEU A 678 24.20 3.20 23.93
C LEU A 678 23.25 4.19 24.60
N ILE A 679 22.99 5.32 23.93
CA ILE A 679 21.88 6.23 24.21
C ILE A 679 20.79 5.94 23.18
N SER A 680 19.90 4.99 23.52
CA SER A 680 18.87 4.51 22.60
C SER A 680 17.82 5.60 22.31
N LYS A 681 17.49 5.78 21.03
CA LYS A 681 16.44 6.67 20.51
C LYS A 681 16.54 8.11 21.03
N ALA A 682 17.76 8.65 21.02
CA ALA A 682 18.00 10.07 21.32
C ALA A 682 17.18 10.97 20.38
N HIS A 683 17.18 10.68 19.07
CA HIS A 683 16.34 11.29 18.05
C HIS A 683 15.21 10.36 17.58
N LYS A 684 14.17 10.93 16.94
CA LYS A 684 13.05 10.16 16.34
C LYS A 684 13.31 9.69 14.91
N LYS A 685 14.39 10.18 14.32
CA LYS A 685 14.89 9.93 12.97
C LYS A 685 16.42 9.99 13.03
N ASN A 686 17.05 9.75 11.89
CA ASN A 686 18.47 9.89 11.62
C ASN A 686 19.16 11.06 12.36
N VAL A 687 20.25 10.74 13.05
CA VAL A 687 21.17 11.74 13.64
C VAL A 687 22.09 12.25 12.53
N THR A 688 22.17 13.56 12.30
CA THR A 688 22.92 14.13 11.18
C THR A 688 24.31 14.63 11.57
N GLN A 689 24.51 15.07 12.82
CA GLN A 689 25.83 15.42 13.34
C GLN A 689 25.87 15.35 14.87
N ILE A 690 27.04 15.01 15.43
CA ILE A 690 27.33 14.93 16.87
C ILE A 690 28.60 15.75 17.20
N ARG A 691 28.68 16.35 18.39
CA ARG A 691 29.88 17.05 18.91
C ARG A 691 29.96 16.99 20.44
N LYS A 692 31.15 16.75 21.01
CA LYS A 692 31.43 16.84 22.47
C LYS A 692 31.60 18.30 22.90
N LEU A 693 31.09 18.68 24.07
CA LEU A 693 31.27 20.02 24.64
C LEU A 693 32.62 20.15 25.37
N LYS A 694 33.32 21.27 25.17
CA LYS A 694 34.68 21.48 25.71
C LYS A 694 34.68 21.78 27.21
N LYS A 695 33.89 22.77 27.64
CA LYS A 695 33.72 23.20 29.05
C LYS A 695 32.91 22.19 29.88
N LYS A 696 32.16 21.29 29.23
CA LYS A 696 31.29 20.29 29.88
C LYS A 696 31.64 18.90 29.36
N GLN A 697 32.80 18.40 29.78
CA GLN A 697 33.41 17.16 29.28
C GLN A 697 32.48 15.92 29.28
N ASN A 698 31.47 15.87 30.16
CA ASN A 698 30.50 14.77 30.25
C ASN A 698 29.26 14.94 29.35
N GLN A 699 29.21 15.93 28.44
CA GLN A 699 28.03 16.23 27.63
C GLN A 699 28.36 16.29 26.13
N ILE A 700 27.46 15.74 25.32
CA ILE A 700 27.47 15.82 23.85
C ILE A 700 26.23 16.56 23.36
N ILE A 701 26.36 17.20 22.20
CA ILE A 701 25.24 17.74 21.42
C ILE A 701 25.06 16.89 20.16
N SER A 702 23.81 16.61 19.83
CA SER A 702 23.41 15.97 18.57
C SER A 702 22.29 16.76 17.89
N ILE A 703 22.31 16.79 16.57
CA ILE A 703 21.20 17.25 15.72
C ILE A 703 20.70 16.09 14.86
N GLY A 704 19.47 16.17 14.38
CA GLY A 704 18.91 15.15 13.51
C GLY A 704 17.79 15.63 12.61
N GLU A 705 17.37 14.73 11.72
CA GLU A 705 16.28 14.94 10.78
C GLU A 705 14.91 15.13 11.45
N ASP A 706 14.82 14.92 12.77
CA ASP A 706 13.60 15.19 13.56
C ASP A 706 13.39 16.70 13.86
N GLY A 707 14.33 17.57 13.47
CA GLY A 707 14.24 19.03 13.66
C GLY A 707 14.68 19.50 15.04
N PHE A 708 15.29 18.61 15.84
CA PHE A 708 15.74 18.90 17.20
C PHE A 708 17.25 18.97 17.35
N LEU A 709 17.70 19.88 18.21
CA LEU A 709 19.02 19.84 18.85
C LEU A 709 18.87 19.25 20.25
N LYS A 710 19.68 18.25 20.60
CA LYS A 710 19.61 17.54 21.87
C LYS A 710 20.94 17.55 22.59
N VAL A 711 20.89 17.67 23.91
CA VAL A 711 22.06 17.62 24.79
C VAL A 711 21.96 16.33 25.59
N CYS A 712 22.93 15.44 25.45
CA CYS A 712 22.96 14.14 26.11
C CYS A 712 24.08 14.08 27.16
N ASP A 713 23.80 13.41 28.28
CA ASP A 713 24.77 13.12 29.32
C ASP A 713 25.47 11.79 29.05
N LEU A 714 26.81 11.78 29.15
CA LEU A 714 27.62 10.59 28.93
C LEU A 714 27.58 9.64 30.13
N SER A 715 27.60 10.15 31.36
CA SER A 715 27.52 9.30 32.57
C SER A 715 26.16 8.61 32.71
N ASN A 716 25.06 9.36 32.56
CA ASN A 716 23.70 8.86 32.72
C ASN A 716 23.09 8.31 31.41
N LYS A 717 23.84 8.31 30.30
CA LYS A 717 23.47 7.73 28.98
C LYS A 717 22.07 8.13 28.52
N SER A 718 21.72 9.40 28.69
CA SER A 718 20.36 9.92 28.51
C SER A 718 20.32 11.35 27.99
N VAL A 719 19.20 11.72 27.37
CA VAL A 719 18.95 13.08 26.86
C VAL A 719 18.57 14.01 28.01
N ILE A 720 19.40 15.02 28.29
CA ILE A 720 19.15 16.04 29.33
C ILE A 720 18.20 17.12 28.82
N LYS A 721 18.43 17.61 27.60
CA LYS A 721 17.66 18.70 26.99
C LYS A 721 17.34 18.38 25.54
N SER A 722 16.18 18.82 25.08
CA SER A 722 15.72 18.67 23.69
C SER A 722 15.06 19.97 23.24
N PHE A 723 15.63 20.62 22.23
CA PHE A 723 15.21 21.92 21.71
C PHE A 723 14.73 21.78 20.27
N LYS A 724 13.51 22.25 19.97
CA LYS A 724 12.96 22.22 18.61
C LYS A 724 13.49 23.42 17.83
N ILE A 725 14.31 23.19 16.81
CA ILE A 725 14.89 24.24 15.97
C ILE A 725 13.96 24.54 14.78
N CYS A 726 13.41 23.52 14.13
CA CYS A 726 12.56 23.64 12.94
C CYS A 726 11.57 22.47 12.83
N ASP A 727 10.79 22.45 11.75
CA ASP A 727 9.90 21.34 11.37
C ASP A 727 10.47 20.45 10.24
N LEU A 728 11.59 20.88 9.65
CA LEU A 728 12.33 20.18 8.59
C LEU A 728 13.66 19.62 9.13
N ASN A 729 14.43 18.97 8.26
CA ASN A 729 15.67 18.28 8.60
C ASN A 729 16.83 19.27 8.89
N LEU A 730 17.57 19.04 9.98
CA LEU A 730 18.81 19.77 10.30
C LEU A 730 20.02 19.10 9.64
N SER A 731 20.86 19.86 8.93
CA SER A 731 21.97 19.33 8.15
C SER A 731 23.30 19.31 8.91
N SER A 732 23.73 20.47 9.42
CA SER A 732 25.03 20.65 10.06
C SER A 732 24.96 21.72 11.17
N PHE A 733 25.87 21.68 12.14
CA PHE A 733 26.04 22.71 13.14
C PHE A 733 27.50 22.96 13.54
N VAL A 734 27.82 24.21 13.85
CA VAL A 734 29.15 24.64 14.33
C VAL A 734 29.04 25.64 15.49
N PRO A 735 29.93 25.58 16.49
CA PRO A 735 29.98 26.61 17.54
C PRO A 735 30.58 27.89 16.97
N ILE A 736 29.83 29.00 17.03
CA ILE A 736 30.40 30.35 16.84
C ILE A 736 31.05 30.80 18.16
N LYS A 737 30.39 30.50 19.29
CA LYS A 737 30.91 30.76 20.63
C LYS A 737 30.90 29.46 21.43
N GLU A 738 32.10 28.97 21.76
CA GLU A 738 32.31 27.61 22.29
C GLU A 738 31.40 27.28 23.49
N ASP A 739 30.66 26.19 23.33
CA ASP A 739 29.62 25.65 24.23
C ASP A 739 28.43 26.60 24.57
N GLU A 740 28.31 27.75 23.92
CA GLU A 740 27.31 28.79 24.22
C GLU A 740 26.39 29.09 23.04
N ILE A 741 26.94 29.35 21.85
CA ILE A 741 26.18 29.77 20.66
C ILE A 741 26.62 28.95 19.44
N PHE A 742 25.64 28.38 18.75
CA PHE A 742 25.83 27.51 17.60
C PHE A 742 25.09 28.07 16.38
N ALA A 743 25.75 28.05 15.23
CA ALA A 743 25.11 28.13 13.93
C ALA A 743 24.62 26.74 13.52
N ILE A 744 23.40 26.63 13.02
CA ILE A 744 22.76 25.38 12.62
C ILE A 744 22.12 25.57 11.23
N GLY A 745 22.51 24.74 10.27
CA GLY A 745 21.97 24.69 8.92
C GLY A 745 20.74 23.77 8.85
N CYS A 746 19.82 24.10 7.95
CA CYS A 746 18.55 23.42 7.78
C CYS A 746 18.17 23.30 6.30
N TRP A 747 17.41 22.25 5.98
CA TRP A 747 16.80 22.05 4.66
C TRP A 747 15.54 22.91 4.41
N ASP A 748 15.28 23.91 5.27
CA ASP A 748 14.30 24.98 5.00
C ASP A 748 14.97 26.26 4.44
N ASN A 749 16.21 26.12 3.97
CA ASN A 749 17.08 27.13 3.37
C ASN A 749 17.55 28.22 4.36
N LYS A 750 17.43 27.96 5.68
CA LYS A 750 17.77 28.93 6.73
C LYS A 750 18.91 28.49 7.63
N LEU A 751 19.66 29.50 8.05
CA LEU A 751 20.64 29.44 9.12
C LEU A 751 19.97 29.85 10.45
N TYR A 752 20.13 29.00 11.47
CA TYR A 752 19.64 29.25 12.82
C TYR A 752 20.81 29.54 13.76
N ILE A 753 20.82 30.69 14.40
CA ILE A 753 21.76 31.00 15.49
C ILE A 753 21.07 30.67 16.81
N PHE A 754 21.58 29.67 17.52
CA PHE A 754 20.95 29.09 18.71
C PHE A 754 21.84 29.25 19.95
N ASN A 755 21.29 29.77 21.05
CA ASN A 755 21.99 29.89 22.32
C ASN A 755 21.60 28.73 23.26
N LEU A 756 22.59 27.92 23.61
CA LEU A 756 22.42 26.71 24.42
C LEU A 756 22.08 26.99 25.89
N ASN A 757 22.56 28.12 26.43
CA ASN A 757 22.35 28.50 27.81
C ASN A 757 20.90 28.97 28.05
N TYR A 758 20.38 29.82 27.15
CA TYR A 758 18.99 30.28 27.19
C TYR A 758 18.00 29.29 26.58
N GLY A 759 18.47 28.35 25.76
CA GLY A 759 17.61 27.37 25.08
C GLY A 759 16.75 27.98 23.97
N SER A 760 17.17 29.11 23.41
CA SER A 760 16.40 29.94 22.48
C SER A 760 17.16 30.22 21.18
N LYS A 761 16.40 30.46 20.12
CA LYS A 761 16.92 30.94 18.84
C LYS A 761 17.23 32.42 19.01
N VAL A 762 18.48 32.82 18.83
CA VAL A 762 18.94 34.22 18.82
C VAL A 762 18.54 34.88 17.49
N LYS A 763 18.73 34.15 16.38
CA LYS A 763 18.55 34.67 15.02
C LYS A 763 18.13 33.55 14.07
N VAL A 764 17.38 33.89 13.03
CA VAL A 764 16.97 32.96 11.96
C VAL A 764 17.07 33.72 10.65
N LEU A 765 17.88 33.23 9.70
CA LEU A 765 18.26 33.96 8.49
C LEU A 765 18.09 33.09 7.24
N SER A 766 17.39 33.62 6.24
CA SER A 766 17.20 32.97 4.94
C SER A 766 18.34 33.37 4.00
N ILE A 767 19.49 32.72 4.15
CA ILE A 767 20.75 33.13 3.48
C ILE A 767 21.00 32.42 2.14
N HIS A 768 20.31 31.32 1.84
CA HIS A 768 20.50 30.54 0.61
C HIS A 768 19.17 30.33 -0.10
N ASN A 769 19.23 30.10 -1.41
CA ASN A 769 18.02 29.83 -2.23
C ASN A 769 17.57 28.37 -2.11
N GLU A 770 18.50 27.48 -1.77
CA GLU A 770 18.28 26.05 -1.57
C GLU A 770 18.84 25.58 -0.21
N SER A 771 18.65 24.30 0.10
CA SER A 771 18.98 23.69 1.38
C SER A 771 20.46 23.83 1.74
N ILE A 772 20.72 24.29 2.98
CA ILE A 772 22.08 24.37 3.52
C ILE A 772 22.61 22.95 3.76
N SER A 773 23.74 22.61 3.16
CA SER A 773 24.34 21.27 3.24
C SER A 773 25.35 21.13 4.38
N SER A 774 26.22 22.12 4.57
CA SER A 774 27.33 22.06 5.52
C SER A 774 27.76 23.45 6.00
N LEU A 775 28.39 23.51 7.18
CA LEU A 775 28.84 24.73 7.84
C LEU A 775 30.29 24.58 8.33
N CYS A 776 31.09 25.65 8.24
CA CYS A 776 32.44 25.71 8.80
C CYS A 776 32.65 27.06 9.50
N TYR A 777 33.27 27.08 10.69
CA TYR A 777 33.54 28.32 11.42
C TYR A 777 35.04 28.47 11.73
N PHE A 778 35.61 29.62 11.37
CA PHE A 778 36.99 30.00 11.63
C PHE A 778 37.04 30.99 12.80
N SER A 779 37.61 30.52 13.91
CA SER A 779 37.62 31.15 15.21
C SER A 779 38.68 32.25 15.38
N SER A 780 39.77 32.19 14.60
CA SER A 780 40.80 33.23 14.54
C SER A 780 40.45 34.35 13.57
N LEU A 781 39.65 34.04 12.54
CA LEU A 781 39.14 35.01 11.56
C LEU A 781 37.73 35.52 11.89
N ASN A 782 37.09 35.02 12.95
CA ASN A 782 35.69 35.32 13.30
C ASN A 782 34.74 35.21 12.09
N THR A 783 34.91 34.17 11.27
CA THR A 783 34.20 34.04 9.98
C THR A 783 33.45 32.71 9.91
N LEU A 784 32.15 32.75 9.59
CA LEU A 784 31.32 31.58 9.31
C LEU A 784 31.19 31.40 7.80
N PHE A 785 31.48 30.19 7.33
CA PHE A 785 31.21 29.74 5.97
C PHE A 785 29.96 28.83 5.95
N THR A 786 29.09 29.05 4.96
CA THR A 786 27.88 28.25 4.75
C THR A 786 27.83 27.74 3.32
N ALA A 787 27.49 26.46 3.14
CA ALA A 787 27.37 25.84 1.82
C ALA A 787 25.94 25.35 1.57
N SER A 788 25.50 25.39 0.31
CA SER A 788 24.15 25.01 -0.10
C SER A 788 24.12 24.24 -1.43
N TRP A 789 22.99 23.59 -1.69
CA TRP A 789 22.64 23.04 -2.99
C TRP A 789 22.31 24.09 -4.06
N ASP A 790 22.33 25.39 -3.72
CA ASP A 790 22.36 26.49 -4.70
C ASP A 790 23.74 26.70 -5.36
N CYS A 791 24.66 25.78 -5.11
CA CYS A 791 26.03 25.72 -5.62
C CYS A 791 26.99 26.78 -5.07
N THR A 792 26.56 27.59 -4.09
CA THR A 792 27.40 28.66 -3.51
C THR A 792 27.93 28.33 -2.11
N VAL A 793 29.13 28.85 -1.80
CA VAL A 793 29.62 29.04 -0.44
C VAL A 793 29.57 30.52 -0.10
N LYS A 794 28.85 30.88 0.96
CA LYS A 794 28.81 32.25 1.50
C LYS A 794 29.69 32.37 2.74
N GLN A 795 30.18 33.59 3.00
CA GLN A 795 30.91 33.94 4.22
C GLN A 795 30.21 35.07 4.97
N PHE A 796 30.32 35.05 6.31
CA PHE A 796 29.77 36.03 7.23
C PHE A 796 30.74 36.31 8.38
N ALA A 797 30.93 37.57 8.73
CA ALA A 797 31.63 37.98 9.95
C ALA A 797 30.78 37.67 11.20
N CYS A 798 31.46 37.33 12.30
CA CYS A 798 30.84 36.91 13.55
C CYS A 798 31.54 37.55 14.76
N GLU A 799 31.02 38.68 15.26
CA GLU A 799 31.57 39.35 16.44
C GLU A 799 30.83 38.92 17.73
N ASP A 800 31.58 38.55 18.77
CA ASP A 800 31.09 38.13 20.10
C ASP A 800 29.97 37.06 20.12
N GLY A 801 29.88 36.25 19.06
CA GLY A 801 28.85 35.22 18.89
C GLY A 801 27.54 35.72 18.27
N GLN A 802 27.52 36.94 17.74
CA GLN A 802 26.48 37.45 16.85
C GLN A 802 26.98 37.40 15.41
N LEU A 803 26.09 37.08 14.46
CA LEU A 803 26.41 37.06 13.04
C LEU A 803 25.98 38.37 12.40
N ASP A 804 26.92 39.02 11.71
CA ASP A 804 26.71 40.25 10.96
C ASP A 804 26.12 39.93 9.58
N GLU A 805 24.89 40.39 9.34
CA GLU A 805 24.18 40.17 8.07
C GLU A 805 24.73 41.06 6.95
N ASP A 806 25.18 42.27 7.27
CA ASP A 806 25.66 43.24 6.28
C ASP A 806 27.05 42.83 5.71
N SER A 807 27.68 41.83 6.33
CA SER A 807 28.94 41.21 5.91
C SER A 807 28.79 40.03 4.94
N GLU A 808 27.56 39.71 4.48
CA GLU A 808 27.32 38.62 3.54
C GLU A 808 28.10 38.82 2.23
N ASP A 809 28.94 37.84 1.89
CA ASP A 809 29.70 37.81 0.65
C ASP A 809 29.76 36.39 0.08
N ILE A 810 29.78 36.27 -1.25
CA ILE A 810 29.96 34.97 -1.92
C ILE A 810 31.45 34.66 -1.87
N PHE A 811 31.80 33.65 -1.07
CA PHE A 811 33.18 33.18 -0.94
C PHE A 811 33.59 32.31 -2.12
N TRP A 812 32.70 31.42 -2.56
CA TRP A 812 32.95 30.51 -3.68
C TRP A 812 31.66 30.20 -4.45
N ASP A 813 31.80 29.93 -5.74
CA ASP A 813 30.73 29.47 -6.64
C ASP A 813 31.22 28.18 -7.33
N HIS A 814 30.35 27.18 -7.45
CA HIS A 814 30.70 25.83 -7.89
C HIS A 814 29.79 25.39 -9.04
N ASP A 815 30.28 24.53 -9.94
CA ASP A 815 29.47 24.08 -11.09
C ASP A 815 28.26 23.21 -10.69
N SER A 816 28.28 22.64 -9.47
CA SER A 816 27.36 21.61 -9.00
C SER A 816 27.08 21.72 -7.50
N GLN A 817 26.02 21.05 -7.04
CA GLN A 817 25.50 21.16 -5.67
C GLN A 817 26.56 20.80 -4.62
N ILE A 818 26.84 21.72 -3.69
CA ILE A 818 27.87 21.52 -2.68
C ILE A 818 27.34 20.61 -1.58
N THR A 819 28.06 19.53 -1.28
CA THR A 819 27.67 18.51 -0.30
C THR A 819 28.35 18.71 1.04
N HIS A 820 29.60 19.16 1.06
CA HIS A 820 30.38 19.33 2.28
C HIS A 820 31.40 20.46 2.17
N ILE A 821 31.58 21.20 3.26
CA ILE A 821 32.72 22.13 3.45
C ILE A 821 33.47 21.80 4.74
N SER A 822 34.79 21.97 4.70
CA SER A 822 35.68 21.68 5.82
C SER A 822 36.88 22.62 5.74
N GLY A 823 37.53 22.89 6.87
CA GLY A 823 38.66 23.82 6.91
C GLY A 823 39.82 23.28 7.71
N ASN A 824 41.03 23.72 7.38
CA ASN A 824 42.24 23.26 8.06
C ASN A 824 42.40 23.89 9.45
N LYS A 825 43.21 23.25 10.30
CA LYS A 825 43.44 23.70 11.68
C LYS A 825 44.12 25.08 11.78
N GLU A 826 44.80 25.51 10.72
CA GLU A 826 45.44 26.83 10.66
C GLU A 826 44.48 27.94 10.19
N GLU A 827 43.25 27.58 9.81
CA GLU A 827 42.22 28.50 9.28
C GLU A 827 42.69 29.29 8.05
N THR A 828 43.53 28.66 7.22
CA THR A 828 44.10 29.21 5.97
C THR A 828 43.50 28.61 4.71
N LEU A 829 42.98 27.38 4.78
CA LEU A 829 42.44 26.63 3.64
C LEU A 829 41.01 26.16 3.93
N LEU A 830 40.12 26.34 2.96
CA LEU A 830 38.78 25.76 2.94
C LEU A 830 38.69 24.73 1.81
N GLY A 831 38.24 23.52 2.13
CA GLY A 831 37.90 22.48 1.16
C GLY A 831 36.40 22.44 0.92
N VAL A 832 36.02 22.42 -0.36
CA VAL A 832 34.63 22.40 -0.85
C VAL A 832 34.45 21.18 -1.74
N GLY A 833 33.43 20.36 -1.48
CA GLY A 833 33.12 19.15 -2.25
C GLY A 833 31.70 19.15 -2.79
N ASP A 834 31.50 18.60 -3.99
CA ASP A 834 30.22 18.59 -4.71
C ASP A 834 29.59 17.18 -4.86
N VAL A 835 28.45 17.15 -5.54
CA VAL A 835 27.70 15.92 -5.85
C VAL A 835 28.28 15.08 -6.99
N ASP A 836 29.14 15.65 -7.84
CA ASP A 836 29.75 15.00 -9.01
C ASP A 836 31.19 14.51 -8.76
N GLY A 837 31.65 14.63 -7.51
CA GLY A 837 32.92 14.10 -7.02
C GLY A 837 34.08 15.08 -7.07
N HIS A 838 33.87 16.35 -7.43
CA HIS A 838 34.94 17.35 -7.42
C HIS A 838 35.20 17.85 -6.00
N VAL A 839 36.48 18.12 -5.72
CA VAL A 839 36.92 18.78 -4.49
C VAL A 839 37.87 19.93 -4.84
N ASN A 840 37.52 21.12 -4.39
CA ASN A 840 38.29 22.35 -4.56
C ASN A 840 38.89 22.79 -3.22
N ILE A 841 40.21 22.95 -3.14
CA ILE A 841 40.91 23.44 -1.95
C ILE A 841 41.33 24.88 -2.19
N ILE A 842 40.71 25.81 -1.46
CA ILE A 842 40.77 27.25 -1.67
C ILE A 842 41.57 27.88 -0.53
N ASP A 843 42.52 28.76 -0.85
CA ASP A 843 43.18 29.62 0.13
C ASP A 843 42.26 30.80 0.51
N VAL A 844 41.95 30.94 1.79
CA VAL A 844 40.91 31.85 2.29
C VAL A 844 41.34 33.32 2.21
N LYS A 845 42.65 33.62 2.23
CA LYS A 845 43.16 34.99 2.16
C LYS A 845 43.20 35.52 0.73
N THR A 846 43.51 34.65 -0.22
CA THR A 846 43.64 34.99 -1.64
C THR A 846 42.36 34.72 -2.44
N LYS A 847 41.43 33.92 -1.91
CA LYS A 847 40.26 33.37 -2.61
C LYS A 847 40.63 32.66 -3.92
N GLN A 848 41.76 31.94 -3.94
CA GLN A 848 42.22 31.18 -5.11
C GLN A 848 42.26 29.67 -4.82
N VAL A 849 41.97 28.85 -5.84
CA VAL A 849 42.17 27.39 -5.78
C VAL A 849 43.67 27.11 -5.66
N LYS A 850 44.07 26.49 -4.56
CA LYS A 850 45.43 25.98 -4.36
C LYS A 850 45.66 24.71 -5.17
N PHE A 851 44.68 23.80 -5.13
CA PHE A 851 44.59 22.61 -5.99
C PHE A 851 43.16 22.06 -5.99
N SER A 852 42.83 21.25 -6.98
CA SER A 852 41.57 20.53 -7.09
C SER A 852 41.78 19.11 -7.59
N PHE A 853 40.83 18.23 -7.30
CA PHE A 853 40.83 16.83 -7.74
C PHE A 853 39.39 16.31 -7.88
N GLN A 854 39.22 15.13 -8.47
CA GLN A 854 37.92 14.48 -8.63
C GLN A 854 37.97 13.02 -8.16
N ILE A 855 36.88 12.55 -7.54
CA ILE A 855 36.56 11.15 -7.28
C ILE A 855 35.45 10.76 -8.28
N PRO A 856 35.76 10.11 -9.41
CA PRO A 856 34.78 9.90 -10.48
C PRO A 856 33.54 9.12 -10.05
N GLU A 857 32.39 9.54 -10.59
CA GLU A 857 31.07 8.86 -10.45
C GLU A 857 30.58 8.68 -8.99
N GLN A 858 31.07 9.49 -8.04
CA GLN A 858 30.71 9.38 -6.63
C GLN A 858 30.46 10.75 -5.99
N LYS A 859 29.39 10.83 -5.20
CA LYS A 859 29.07 12.02 -4.41
C LYS A 859 30.10 12.22 -3.30
N ILE A 860 30.64 13.43 -3.11
CA ILE A 860 31.49 13.70 -1.93
C ILE A 860 30.62 13.64 -0.68
N THR A 861 30.98 12.76 0.26
CA THR A 861 30.26 12.59 1.53
C THR A 861 30.84 13.50 2.61
N LYS A 862 32.17 13.57 2.73
CA LYS A 862 32.88 14.41 3.71
C LYS A 862 34.31 14.72 3.30
N ILE A 863 34.84 15.81 3.85
CA ILE A 863 36.23 16.25 3.72
C ILE A 863 36.80 16.50 5.13
N VAL A 864 37.98 15.97 5.45
CA VAL A 864 38.66 16.17 6.74
C VAL A 864 40.11 16.58 6.52
N PHE A 865 40.50 17.69 7.14
CA PHE A 865 41.89 18.13 7.20
C PHE A 865 42.60 17.53 8.43
N SER A 866 43.75 16.89 8.19
CA SER A 866 44.77 16.62 9.20
C SER A 866 45.85 17.72 9.15
N LYS A 867 46.90 17.64 9.97
CA LYS A 867 47.94 18.69 10.08
C LYS A 867 48.55 19.08 8.73
N ASN A 868 49.02 18.09 7.97
CA ASN A 868 49.70 18.28 6.69
C ASN A 868 48.99 17.56 5.53
N HIS A 869 47.91 16.83 5.82
CA HIS A 869 47.22 15.95 4.88
C HIS A 869 45.73 16.30 4.80
N LEU A 870 45.09 15.88 3.73
CA LEU A 870 43.67 16.00 3.45
C LEU A 870 43.11 14.61 3.15
N VAL A 871 41.91 14.31 3.64
CA VAL A 871 41.18 13.09 3.26
C VAL A 871 39.79 13.50 2.77
N ALA A 872 39.35 12.93 1.65
CA ALA A 872 38.02 13.12 1.08
C ALA A 872 37.40 11.76 0.72
N SER A 873 36.11 11.59 0.97
CA SER A 873 35.37 10.35 0.68
C SER A 873 34.29 10.58 -0.36
N GLY A 874 34.20 9.66 -1.31
CA GLY A 874 33.00 9.37 -2.08
C GLY A 874 32.09 8.39 -1.35
N ASP A 875 31.14 7.78 -2.06
CA ASP A 875 30.21 6.78 -1.53
C ASP A 875 30.88 5.44 -1.13
N ASN A 876 31.98 5.04 -1.80
CA ASN A 876 32.68 3.76 -1.54
C ASN A 876 34.22 3.90 -1.49
N VAL A 877 34.76 5.04 -1.91
CA VAL A 877 36.20 5.28 -2.07
C VAL A 877 36.64 6.46 -1.20
N ILE A 878 37.74 6.31 -0.49
CA ILE A 878 38.39 7.39 0.25
C ILE A 878 39.75 7.68 -0.38
N LYS A 879 40.03 8.95 -0.65
CA LYS A 879 41.33 9.40 -1.15
C LYS A 879 42.05 10.28 -0.12
N HIS A 880 43.35 10.05 0.00
CA HIS A 880 44.24 10.73 0.93
C HIS A 880 45.29 11.51 0.13
N TYR A 881 45.39 12.81 0.40
CA TYR A 881 46.25 13.76 -0.31
C TYR A 881 47.17 14.50 0.66
N GLU A 882 48.34 14.92 0.19
CA GLU A 882 49.13 15.97 0.83
C GLU A 882 48.58 17.36 0.46
N LEU A 883 48.76 18.37 1.33
CA LEU A 883 48.29 19.74 1.08
C LEU A 883 48.97 20.48 -0.09
N ASN A 884 49.79 19.79 -0.88
CA ASN A 884 50.35 20.26 -2.15
C ASN A 884 49.56 19.74 -3.38
N GLY A 885 48.55 18.89 -3.18
CA GLY A 885 47.74 18.26 -4.23
C GLY A 885 48.20 16.86 -4.67
N THR A 886 49.26 16.31 -4.07
CA THR A 886 49.76 14.96 -4.38
C THR A 886 48.85 13.91 -3.73
N GLU A 887 48.32 12.98 -4.53
CA GLU A 887 47.62 11.79 -4.02
C GLU A 887 48.64 10.87 -3.35
N LEU A 888 48.40 10.54 -2.08
CA LEU A 888 49.25 9.64 -1.29
C LEU A 888 48.75 8.20 -1.45
N CYS A 889 47.49 7.95 -1.12
CA CYS A 889 46.87 6.64 -1.26
C CYS A 889 45.33 6.70 -1.41
N GLN A 890 44.75 5.57 -1.82
CA GLN A 890 43.32 5.33 -1.93
C GLN A 890 42.93 4.13 -1.04
N PHE A 891 41.82 4.26 -0.33
CA PHE A 891 41.19 3.18 0.44
C PHE A 891 39.81 2.87 -0.12
N ASP A 892 39.58 1.62 -0.49
CA ASP A 892 38.28 1.15 -0.99
C ASP A 892 37.51 0.41 0.11
N VAL A 893 36.22 0.71 0.23
CA VAL A 893 35.28 -0.06 1.07
C VAL A 893 34.48 -0.99 0.15
N GLU A 894 34.58 -2.29 0.40
CA GLU A 894 33.92 -3.31 -0.42
C GLU A 894 32.39 -3.09 -0.43
N LEU A 895 31.77 -3.11 -1.62
CA LEU A 895 30.33 -2.85 -1.82
C LEU A 895 29.39 -3.72 -0.95
N GLN A 896 29.84 -4.91 -0.57
CA GLN A 896 29.11 -5.80 0.35
C GLN A 896 28.90 -5.17 1.73
N ASN A 897 29.81 -4.31 2.18
CA ASN A 897 29.84 -3.67 3.51
C ASN A 897 28.98 -2.41 3.59
N GLY A 898 28.33 -2.00 2.50
CA GLY A 898 27.51 -0.78 2.44
C GLY A 898 28.30 0.46 2.01
N GLN A 899 27.56 1.54 1.77
CA GLN A 899 28.14 2.84 1.39
C GLN A 899 28.65 3.57 2.62
N ILE A 900 29.73 4.34 2.45
CA ILE A 900 30.32 5.19 3.47
C ILE A 900 29.33 6.30 3.82
N THR A 901 28.96 6.40 5.09
CA THR A 901 28.08 7.48 5.58
C THR A 901 28.88 8.60 6.23
N ASP A 902 29.95 8.26 6.95
CA ASP A 902 30.83 9.23 7.59
C ASP A 902 32.23 8.62 7.84
N PHE A 903 33.24 9.46 8.03
CA PHE A 903 34.58 9.08 8.46
C PHE A 903 35.20 10.17 9.34
N ASP A 904 36.22 9.81 10.14
CA ASP A 904 36.98 10.76 10.95
C ASP A 904 38.42 10.26 11.16
N ILE A 905 39.32 11.16 11.57
CA ILE A 905 40.75 10.90 11.71
C ILE A 905 41.18 11.07 13.17
N ASP A 906 41.57 9.98 13.84
CA ASP A 906 41.99 10.00 15.26
C ASP A 906 43.39 10.61 15.50
N GLY A 907 44.07 10.96 14.40
CA GLY A 907 45.43 11.48 14.33
C GLY A 907 46.40 10.57 13.58
N ARG A 908 46.21 9.24 13.65
CA ARG A 908 46.98 8.24 12.87
C ARG A 908 46.06 7.35 12.05
N ASN A 909 44.93 6.95 12.60
CA ASN A 909 43.98 6.07 11.94
C ASN A 909 42.83 6.87 11.35
N LEU A 910 42.44 6.47 10.15
CA LEU A 910 41.20 6.81 9.49
C LEU A 910 40.14 5.79 9.92
N VAL A 911 39.10 6.25 10.62
CA VAL A 911 37.94 5.44 11.00
C VAL A 911 36.81 5.79 10.04
N VAL A 912 36.16 4.77 9.47
CA VAL A 912 35.12 4.90 8.44
C VAL A 912 33.90 4.12 8.87
N VAL A 913 32.70 4.69 8.76
CA VAL A 913 31.43 3.99 9.03
C VAL A 913 30.57 3.88 7.78
N THR A 914 29.81 2.79 7.68
CA THR A 914 28.87 2.55 6.57
C THR A 914 27.42 2.50 7.03
N ASN A 915 26.50 2.67 6.07
CA ASN A 915 25.06 2.52 6.27
C ASN A 915 24.61 1.10 6.70
N LYS A 916 25.49 0.09 6.64
CA LYS A 916 25.23 -1.27 7.14
C LYS A 916 25.86 -1.56 8.52
N GLY A 917 26.54 -0.59 9.13
CA GLY A 917 27.16 -0.75 10.45
C GLY A 917 28.57 -1.34 10.45
N HIS A 918 29.19 -1.53 9.27
CA HIS A 918 30.61 -1.89 9.20
C HIS A 918 31.45 -0.66 9.53
N ILE A 919 32.45 -0.84 10.39
CA ILE A 919 33.44 0.19 10.72
C ILE A 919 34.80 -0.27 10.21
N ALA A 920 35.39 0.44 9.26
CA ALA A 920 36.76 0.16 8.81
C ALA A 920 37.76 1.06 9.53
N ILE A 921 38.95 0.53 9.84
CA ILE A 921 40.05 1.29 10.43
C ILE A 921 41.30 1.10 9.58
N PHE A 922 41.78 2.19 8.99
CA PHE A 922 42.97 2.23 8.15
C PHE A 922 44.06 3.07 8.83
N ASP A 923 45.31 2.61 8.82
CA ASP A 923 46.45 3.39 9.34
C ASP A 923 47.05 4.21 8.19
N LEU A 924 46.96 5.54 8.31
CA LEU A 924 47.41 6.48 7.29
C LEU A 924 48.94 6.48 7.09
N LEU A 925 49.71 5.85 8.00
CA LEU A 925 51.16 5.71 7.85
C LEU A 925 51.57 4.44 7.09
N THR A 926 50.79 3.36 7.20
CA THR A 926 51.12 2.05 6.60
C THR A 926 50.27 1.73 5.37
N GLU A 927 49.32 2.60 5.03
CA GLU A 927 48.40 2.49 3.87
C GLU A 927 47.60 1.19 3.87
N LYS A 928 47.33 0.66 5.07
CA LYS A 928 46.69 -0.65 5.26
C LYS A 928 45.47 -0.57 6.16
N LYS A 929 44.50 -1.43 5.88
CA LYS A 929 43.40 -1.79 6.77
C LYS A 929 44.00 -2.49 8.00
N VAL A 930 44.20 -1.75 9.09
CA VAL A 930 44.75 -2.27 10.35
C VAL A 930 43.70 -2.94 11.21
N GLY A 931 42.43 -2.61 10.98
CA GLY A 931 41.33 -3.33 11.58
C GLY A 931 39.99 -3.04 10.95
N HIS A 932 38.98 -3.71 11.47
CA HIS A 932 37.58 -3.46 11.17
C HIS A 932 36.70 -4.00 12.30
N TYR A 933 35.49 -3.46 12.37
CA TYR A 933 34.39 -3.99 13.14
C TYR A 933 33.31 -4.45 12.15
N PHE A 934 33.08 -5.76 12.14
CA PHE A 934 31.87 -6.37 11.60
C PHE A 934 30.98 -6.79 12.75
N ASN A 935 29.66 -6.72 12.56
CA ASN A 935 28.81 -7.75 13.14
C ASN A 935 29.01 -9.02 12.29
N ASP A 936 29.50 -10.10 12.90
CA ASP A 936 29.38 -11.45 12.32
C ASP A 936 27.89 -11.81 12.24
N PHE A 937 27.29 -11.63 11.06
CA PHE A 937 26.05 -12.31 10.69
C PHE A 937 26.43 -13.51 9.83
N ASN A 938 26.55 -14.67 10.48
CA ASN A 938 26.72 -15.94 9.77
C ASN A 938 25.57 -16.16 8.78
N GLU A 939 25.85 -16.89 7.70
CA GLU A 939 24.85 -17.30 6.71
C GLU A 939 23.65 -17.99 7.38
N GLY A 940 22.55 -17.25 7.55
CA GLY A 940 21.30 -17.76 8.09
C GLY A 940 20.64 -16.95 9.21
N ASP A 941 21.31 -15.97 9.83
CA ASP A 941 20.79 -15.35 11.08
C ASP A 941 20.74 -13.80 11.09
N PHE A 942 19.58 -13.31 11.53
CA PHE A 942 19.19 -11.96 12.00
C PHE A 942 19.15 -10.71 11.09
N ASP A 943 18.11 -9.92 11.33
CA ASP A 943 17.97 -8.53 10.89
C ASP A 943 19.11 -7.64 11.45
N ILE A 944 19.57 -6.67 10.66
CA ILE A 944 20.43 -5.60 11.17
C ILE A 944 19.59 -4.79 12.16
N VAL A 945 19.99 -4.79 13.45
CA VAL A 945 19.37 -3.94 14.46
C VAL A 945 19.54 -2.48 14.02
N GLU A 946 18.45 -1.73 13.89
CA GLU A 946 18.49 -0.36 13.35
C GLU A 946 19.44 0.59 14.12
N ASP A 947 19.68 0.30 15.41
CA ASP A 947 20.65 0.98 16.28
C ASP A 947 22.12 0.84 15.80
N GLN A 948 22.39 -0.03 14.83
CA GLN A 948 23.72 -0.36 14.32
C GLN A 948 23.94 0.12 12.88
N GLN A 949 22.98 0.79 12.25
CA GLN A 949 23.19 1.47 10.96
C GLN A 949 23.64 2.90 11.23
N PHE A 950 24.92 3.21 10.98
CA PHE A 950 25.50 4.51 11.34
C PHE A 950 25.35 5.54 10.22
N SER A 951 25.10 6.78 10.61
CA SER A 951 24.81 7.92 9.73
C SER A 951 25.80 9.07 9.86
N CYS A 952 26.34 9.28 11.06
CA CYS A 952 27.39 10.26 11.34
C CYS A 952 28.34 9.75 12.42
N MET A 953 29.55 10.28 12.45
CA MET A 953 30.61 9.92 13.39
C MET A 953 31.45 11.15 13.77
N THR A 954 31.84 11.20 15.03
CA THR A 954 32.98 12.01 15.47
C THR A 954 33.82 11.23 16.48
N THR A 955 35.13 11.32 16.33
CA THR A 955 36.12 10.77 17.26
C THR A 955 36.60 11.88 18.19
N TYR A 956 36.86 11.52 19.45
CA TYR A 956 37.43 12.44 20.43
C TYR A 956 38.53 11.71 21.21
N LYS A 957 39.65 12.39 21.41
CA LYS A 957 40.76 11.89 22.23
C LYS A 957 40.66 12.50 23.62
N ASP A 958 40.45 11.68 24.65
CA ASP A 958 40.40 12.15 26.03
C ASP A 958 41.79 12.39 26.62
N GLU A 959 41.84 13.01 27.80
CA GLU A 959 43.09 13.39 28.48
C GLU A 959 43.99 12.18 28.76
N ASP A 960 43.41 11.00 29.00
CA ASP A 960 44.11 9.72 29.18
C ASP A 960 44.62 9.08 27.87
N ASN A 961 44.57 9.79 26.74
CA ASN A 961 44.83 9.31 25.37
C ASN A 961 43.88 8.22 24.84
N LEU A 962 42.86 7.81 25.61
CA LEU A 962 41.80 6.92 25.15
C LEU A 962 40.98 7.62 24.05
N ILE A 963 40.73 6.91 22.96
CA ILE A 963 39.94 7.42 21.82
C ILE A 963 38.52 6.92 21.98
N THR A 964 37.57 7.85 22.04
CA THR A 964 36.14 7.59 22.10
C THR A 964 35.50 7.99 20.78
N ALA A 965 34.80 7.09 20.11
CA ALA A 965 34.02 7.40 18.91
C ALA A 965 32.53 7.49 19.26
N TYR A 966 31.88 8.58 18.83
CA TYR A 966 30.45 8.82 18.97
C TYR A 966 29.79 8.63 17.61
N LEU A 967 28.89 7.65 17.50
CA LEU A 967 28.22 7.27 16.26
C LEU A 967 26.73 7.57 16.34
N GLY A 968 26.24 8.41 15.44
CA GLY A 968 24.81 8.60 15.21
C GLY A 968 24.26 7.48 14.35
N SER A 969 23.04 7.04 14.66
CA SER A 969 22.37 5.94 13.95
C SER A 969 21.16 6.44 13.17
N ILE A 970 20.81 5.75 12.08
CA ILE A 970 19.71 6.11 11.17
C ILE A 970 18.35 6.14 11.89
N ASN A 971 18.18 5.35 12.97
CA ASN A 971 16.97 5.37 13.80
C ASN A 971 16.97 6.41 14.94
N GLY A 972 18.03 7.21 15.06
CA GLY A 972 18.16 8.26 16.07
C GLY A 972 18.89 7.87 17.35
N SER A 973 19.40 6.64 17.47
CA SER A 973 20.28 6.25 18.59
C SER A 973 21.69 6.82 18.48
N ILE A 974 22.37 6.96 19.61
CA ILE A 974 23.80 7.33 19.67
C ILE A 974 24.59 6.22 20.36
N ASN A 975 25.54 5.63 19.64
CA ASN A 975 26.48 4.64 20.16
C ASN A 975 27.78 5.34 20.56
N ILE A 976 28.42 4.86 21.62
CA ILE A 976 29.66 5.38 22.18
C ILE A 976 30.64 4.21 22.28
N LEU A 977 31.70 4.24 21.47
CA LEU A 977 32.74 3.22 21.45
C LEU A 977 33.97 3.74 22.20
N TYR A 978 34.42 3.00 23.22
CA TYR A 978 35.66 3.28 23.94
C TYR A 978 36.74 2.30 23.52
N LYS A 979 37.90 2.83 23.13
CA LYS A 979 39.14 2.06 23.05
C LYS A 979 39.61 1.71 24.46
N SER A 980 39.74 0.41 24.77
CA SER A 980 40.33 -0.11 26.01
C SER A 980 41.85 -0.20 25.92
#